data_AF-A0A9D6BPC0-F1
#
_entry.id   AF-A0A9D6BPC0-F1
#
_cell.length_a   1.000
_cell.length_b   1.000
_cell.length_c   1.000
_cell.angle_alpha   90.00
_cell.angle_beta   90.00
_cell.angle_gamma   90.00
#
_symmetry.space_group_name_H-M   'P 1'
#
loop_
_entity.id
_entity.type
_entity.pdbx_description
1 polymer ?
#
loop_
_entity_poly.entity_id
_entity_poly.type
_entity_poly.pdbx_seq_one_letter_code
_entity_poly.pdbx_strand_id
1 'polypeptide(L)'
;MNQIFVSIFFVFALSPNLFAWNLLGHRPAWLQDAYSEVARMGRQIRDSVREVKPLSLGSAWVPLTRIGDDYIAQMIQRDQRMKELRQKMHRLRQIDKASEASAAEEELLRLIELGDLPERHSKAGALKIGLELLDAVPGELSLPASKAKDSVPGLRLVPAGGPPPQPNPLPINVRHHLPDPGIPWEMSERVFKNKTLVPNATYTKAEVLPSDPEWDFVWRYFYHDKPTKWGLSRVYCVHDRDQTNAFESNIARLEKDAIAFKPTWDTEPRADQRAIAIERWRQAVAAFSPFQIKENDGRRRTFQNTKILPLWHGSSQGKCHGIANNGFAFFGKSALQSPASGSTDDGYFGSGIYFTNSARYAGDSYSGGHLMMAWVSMTEPFPVVGDSSQSDMALLRGETAYKHYNAHYIPVVPTDDSFDCSVYYPCLVGQAPVCDELVIFQRSQALPRFWVELRWENPLTIGPSQMPAFAGDLIPVLMRALEHADAHQRLRRVLNQHLERFLQQARDNEEMRQQFAQLFNGRGEMDLSVYRALTGLVFTQAMRSDPFKRVDDWYKGQRDAQDVPALEWDGRSPRPMTFEEAKAYVASRSSGGWRLPTIWELETLYQQRSVLGEKDDRWYWSGTPIDGKPGCVWVVGFGDGVVVIGGMSSPYYIRCVR
;
A
#
# COMPACT_ATOMS: atom_id res chain seq x y z
N MET A 1 -44.48 -24.29 -20.34
CA MET A 1 -43.95 -23.29 -19.39
C MET A 1 -42.46 -23.48 -19.09
N ASN A 2 -41.97 -24.68 -18.75
CA ASN A 2 -40.55 -24.89 -18.41
C ASN A 2 -39.57 -24.55 -19.56
N GLN A 3 -39.89 -24.84 -20.83
CA GLN A 3 -39.03 -24.43 -21.96
C GLN A 3 -38.99 -22.92 -22.19
N ILE A 4 -40.05 -22.18 -21.85
CA ILE A 4 -40.11 -20.72 -22.00
C ILE A 4 -39.27 -20.05 -20.91
N PHE A 5 -39.32 -20.58 -19.68
CA PHE A 5 -38.49 -20.11 -18.56
C PHE A 5 -37.00 -20.32 -18.80
N VAL A 6 -36.60 -21.46 -19.36
CA VAL A 6 -35.19 -21.75 -19.70
C VAL A 6 -34.67 -20.80 -20.78
N SER A 7 -35.47 -20.48 -21.80
CA SER A 7 -35.08 -19.53 -22.86
C SER A 7 -34.96 -18.08 -22.37
N ILE A 8 -35.84 -17.64 -21.47
CA ILE A 8 -35.75 -16.30 -20.86
C ILE A 8 -34.52 -16.20 -19.97
N PHE A 9 -34.22 -17.24 -19.18
CA PHE A 9 -33.03 -17.27 -18.32
C PHE A 9 -31.71 -17.24 -19.13
N PHE A 10 -31.68 -17.91 -20.28
CA PHE A 10 -30.52 -17.91 -21.19
C PHE A 10 -30.24 -16.52 -21.80
N VAL A 11 -31.29 -15.75 -22.12
CA VAL A 11 -31.17 -14.39 -22.67
C VAL A 11 -30.64 -13.40 -21.61
N PHE A 12 -31.06 -13.54 -20.35
CA PHE A 12 -30.56 -12.68 -19.27
C PHE A 12 -29.13 -13.04 -18.82
N ALA A 13 -28.74 -14.32 -18.87
CA ALA A 13 -27.40 -14.76 -18.45
C ALA A 13 -26.28 -14.38 -19.44
N LEU A 14 -26.59 -14.22 -20.74
CA LEU A 14 -25.60 -13.87 -21.77
C LEU A 14 -25.46 -12.35 -22.00
N SER A 15 -26.37 -11.54 -21.46
CA SER A 15 -26.42 -10.08 -21.61
C SER A 15 -25.12 -9.34 -21.22
N PRO A 16 -24.44 -9.66 -20.09
CA PRO A 16 -23.23 -8.94 -19.68
C PRO A 16 -22.04 -9.21 -20.60
N ASN A 17 -21.91 -10.45 -21.10
CA ASN A 17 -20.80 -10.86 -21.94
C ASN A 17 -20.95 -10.36 -23.39
N LEU A 18 -22.18 -10.25 -23.90
CA LEU A 18 -22.46 -9.67 -25.22
C LEU A 18 -22.21 -8.15 -25.27
N PHE A 19 -22.34 -7.45 -24.15
CA PHE A 19 -22.07 -6.02 -24.04
C PHE A 19 -20.57 -5.70 -24.17
N ALA A 20 -19.70 -6.57 -23.66
CA ALA A 20 -18.25 -6.43 -23.75
C ALA A 20 -17.71 -6.54 -25.20
N TRP A 21 -18.33 -7.37 -26.04
CA TRP A 21 -17.93 -7.53 -27.44
C TRP A 21 -18.39 -6.37 -28.33
N ASN A 22 -19.50 -5.69 -28.01
CA ASN A 22 -19.94 -4.49 -28.73
C ASN A 22 -19.03 -3.26 -28.50
N LEU A 23 -18.21 -3.25 -27.45
CA LEU A 23 -17.21 -2.21 -27.20
C LEU A 23 -15.94 -2.38 -28.07
N LEU A 24 -15.69 -3.56 -28.63
CA LEU A 24 -14.41 -3.95 -29.23
C LEU A 24 -14.37 -3.93 -30.77
N GLY A 25 -15.44 -3.49 -31.45
CA GLY A 25 -15.41 -3.19 -32.89
C GLY A 25 -15.29 -4.38 -33.85
N HIS A 26 -15.13 -5.61 -33.38
CA HIS A 26 -15.11 -6.80 -34.23
C HIS A 26 -16.37 -7.65 -34.03
N ARG A 27 -17.16 -7.80 -35.10
CA ARG A 27 -18.28 -8.75 -35.16
C ARG A 27 -17.88 -9.94 -36.02
N PRO A 28 -17.73 -11.13 -35.44
CA PRO A 28 -17.76 -12.36 -36.22
C PRO A 28 -19.15 -12.55 -36.84
N ALA A 29 -19.24 -13.03 -38.08
CA ALA A 29 -20.50 -13.24 -38.79
C ALA A 29 -21.51 -14.10 -37.99
N TRP A 30 -21.03 -15.11 -37.27
CA TRP A 30 -21.85 -15.99 -36.44
C TRP A 30 -22.60 -15.26 -35.31
N LEU A 31 -22.08 -14.12 -34.84
CA LEU A 31 -22.73 -13.33 -33.78
C LEU A 31 -23.96 -12.60 -34.34
N GLN A 32 -23.91 -12.20 -35.61
CA GLN A 32 -25.03 -11.53 -36.29
C GLN A 32 -26.15 -12.53 -36.61
N ASP A 33 -25.78 -13.77 -36.90
CA ASP A 33 -26.72 -14.89 -37.02
C ASP A 33 -27.37 -15.22 -35.67
N ALA A 34 -26.61 -15.23 -34.57
CA ALA A 34 -27.13 -15.42 -33.22
C ALA A 34 -28.11 -14.32 -32.79
N TYR A 35 -27.83 -13.05 -33.10
CA TYR A 35 -28.77 -11.95 -32.84
C TYR A 35 -30.05 -12.08 -33.66
N SER A 36 -29.94 -12.47 -34.92
CA SER A 36 -31.09 -12.68 -35.81
C SER A 36 -31.96 -13.83 -35.33
N GLU A 37 -31.33 -14.89 -34.82
CA GLU A 37 -32.01 -16.08 -34.28
C GLU A 37 -32.72 -15.78 -32.95
N VAL A 38 -32.08 -15.05 -32.02
CA VAL A 38 -32.73 -14.59 -30.79
C VAL A 38 -33.92 -13.66 -31.10
N ALA A 39 -33.78 -12.77 -32.08
CA ALA A 39 -34.89 -11.92 -32.52
C ALA A 39 -36.03 -12.72 -33.18
N ARG A 40 -35.70 -13.78 -33.93
CA ARG A 40 -36.68 -14.71 -34.52
C ARG A 40 -37.42 -15.50 -33.44
N MET A 41 -36.71 -16.01 -32.43
CA MET A 41 -37.29 -16.71 -31.28
C MET A 41 -38.18 -15.78 -30.44
N GLY A 42 -37.76 -14.53 -30.22
CA GLY A 42 -38.57 -13.53 -29.52
C GLY A 42 -39.89 -13.22 -30.23
N ARG A 43 -39.90 -13.19 -31.58
CA ARG A 43 -41.13 -13.05 -32.37
C ARG A 43 -42.00 -14.30 -32.28
N GLN A 44 -41.43 -15.50 -32.40
CA GLN A 44 -42.19 -16.75 -32.25
C GLN A 44 -42.83 -16.88 -30.86
N ILE A 45 -42.12 -16.54 -29.79
CA ILE A 45 -42.69 -16.55 -28.43
C ILE A 45 -43.84 -15.54 -28.31
N ARG A 46 -43.68 -14.33 -28.86
CA ARG A 46 -44.73 -13.30 -28.87
C ARG A 46 -45.98 -13.78 -29.60
N ASP A 47 -45.82 -14.42 -30.75
CA ASP A 47 -46.93 -14.90 -31.57
C ASP A 47 -47.60 -16.12 -30.92
N SER A 48 -46.84 -17.03 -30.32
CA SER A 48 -47.37 -18.15 -29.53
C SER A 48 -48.12 -17.69 -28.27
N VAL A 49 -47.70 -16.59 -27.64
CA VAL A 49 -48.40 -16.01 -26.48
C VAL A 49 -49.72 -15.33 -26.88
N ARG A 50 -49.82 -14.81 -28.12
CA ARG A 50 -51.08 -14.22 -28.64
C ARG A 50 -52.16 -15.26 -28.98
N GLU A 51 -51.78 -16.48 -29.31
CA GLU A 51 -52.73 -17.55 -29.68
C GLU A 51 -53.35 -18.29 -28.48
N VAL A 52 -52.81 -18.12 -27.27
CA VAL A 52 -53.37 -18.72 -26.07
C VAL A 52 -54.56 -17.88 -25.58
N LYS A 53 -55.79 -18.38 -25.81
CA LYS A 53 -57.04 -17.80 -25.28
C LYS A 53 -56.95 -17.59 -23.76
N PRO A 54 -57.53 -16.50 -23.22
CA PRO A 54 -57.37 -16.14 -21.83
C PRO A 54 -58.18 -17.09 -20.94
N LEU A 55 -57.50 -17.99 -20.23
CA LEU A 55 -58.02 -18.55 -18.99
C LEU A 55 -57.59 -17.61 -17.85
N SER A 56 -58.58 -17.21 -17.05
CA SER A 56 -58.54 -16.20 -16.01
C SER A 56 -57.34 -16.34 -15.07
N LEU A 57 -56.32 -15.52 -15.26
CA LEU A 57 -55.33 -15.20 -14.24
C LEU A 57 -55.13 -13.68 -14.25
N GLY A 58 -55.37 -13.07 -13.10
CA GLY A 58 -55.58 -11.64 -12.92
C GLY A 58 -54.38 -10.73 -13.16
N SER A 59 -54.68 -9.44 -13.02
CA SER A 59 -53.97 -8.15 -13.14
C SER A 59 -52.44 -8.02 -12.95
N ALA A 60 -51.64 -9.07 -12.82
CA ALA A 60 -50.20 -9.00 -12.57
C ALA A 60 -49.30 -8.98 -13.83
N TRP A 61 -49.84 -9.22 -15.04
CA TRP A 61 -49.03 -9.36 -16.26
C TRP A 61 -48.88 -8.09 -17.11
N VAL A 62 -49.79 -7.12 -16.97
CA VAL A 62 -49.75 -5.84 -17.71
C VAL A 62 -48.54 -4.96 -17.35
N PRO A 63 -48.00 -4.96 -16.10
CA PRO A 63 -46.83 -4.16 -15.76
C PRO A 63 -45.50 -4.68 -16.38
N LEU A 64 -45.36 -6.00 -16.55
CA LEU A 64 -44.11 -6.63 -16.98
C LEU A 64 -43.83 -6.46 -18.49
N THR A 65 -44.85 -6.46 -19.33
CA THR A 65 -44.71 -6.18 -20.76
C THR A 65 -44.37 -4.70 -21.00
N ARG A 66 -44.97 -3.80 -20.23
CA ARG A 66 -44.72 -2.35 -20.31
C ARG A 66 -43.28 -1.97 -19.92
N ILE A 67 -42.75 -2.59 -18.86
CA ILE A 67 -41.35 -2.41 -18.43
C ILE A 67 -40.36 -2.95 -19.49
N GLY A 68 -40.69 -4.07 -20.14
CA GLY A 68 -39.87 -4.61 -21.23
C GLY A 68 -39.84 -3.70 -22.47
N ASP A 69 -41.00 -3.16 -22.86
CA ASP A 69 -41.11 -2.26 -24.02
C ASP A 69 -40.41 -0.92 -23.76
N ASP A 70 -40.55 -0.35 -22.56
CA ASP A 70 -39.86 0.88 -22.16
C ASP A 70 -38.34 0.70 -22.10
N TYR A 71 -37.87 -0.47 -21.64
CA TYR A 71 -36.44 -0.78 -21.60
C TYR A 71 -35.85 -0.97 -23.00
N ILE A 72 -36.56 -1.65 -23.90
CA ILE A 72 -36.15 -1.82 -25.30
C ILE A 72 -36.15 -0.46 -26.03
N ALA A 73 -37.16 0.38 -25.81
CA ALA A 73 -37.23 1.73 -26.38
C ALA A 73 -36.04 2.59 -25.92
N GLN A 74 -35.68 2.54 -24.63
CA GLN A 74 -34.52 3.25 -24.08
C GLN A 74 -33.20 2.73 -24.66
N MET A 75 -33.06 1.42 -24.88
CA MET A 75 -31.87 0.86 -25.52
C MET A 75 -31.73 1.30 -26.99
N ILE A 76 -32.83 1.32 -27.75
CA ILE A 76 -32.84 1.79 -29.15
C ILE A 76 -32.48 3.27 -29.22
N GLN A 77 -33.07 4.10 -28.35
CA GLN A 77 -32.78 5.53 -28.28
C GLN A 77 -31.31 5.80 -27.92
N ARG A 78 -30.74 4.99 -27.01
CA ARG A 78 -29.33 5.11 -26.60
C ARG A 78 -28.37 4.66 -27.69
N ASP A 79 -28.70 3.61 -28.46
CA ASP A 79 -27.92 3.18 -29.62
C ASP A 79 -27.94 4.22 -30.75
N GLN A 80 -29.10 4.83 -31.02
CA GLN A 80 -29.22 5.94 -31.98
C GLN A 80 -28.38 7.15 -31.57
N ARG A 81 -28.45 7.57 -30.29
CA ARG A 81 -27.64 8.67 -29.77
C ARG A 81 -26.13 8.39 -29.87
N MET A 82 -25.70 7.15 -29.65
CA MET A 82 -24.30 6.75 -29.80
C MET A 82 -23.84 6.70 -31.26
N LYS A 83 -24.71 6.31 -32.20
CA LYS A 83 -24.43 6.37 -33.64
C LYS A 83 -24.28 7.81 -34.13
N GLU A 84 -25.15 8.71 -33.67
CA GLU A 84 -25.05 10.14 -33.95
C GLU A 84 -23.76 10.74 -33.38
N LEU A 85 -23.40 10.40 -32.13
CA LEU A 85 -22.16 10.87 -31.51
C LEU A 85 -20.92 10.38 -32.28
N ARG A 86 -20.92 9.14 -32.75
CA ARG A 86 -19.84 8.57 -33.56
C ARG A 86 -19.73 9.25 -34.93
N GLN A 87 -20.85 9.53 -35.60
CA GLN A 87 -20.84 10.31 -36.83
C GLN A 87 -20.32 11.73 -36.61
N LYS A 88 -20.73 12.40 -35.53
CA LYS A 88 -20.22 13.74 -35.17
C LYS A 88 -18.71 13.72 -34.88
N MET A 89 -18.23 12.75 -34.11
CA MET A 89 -16.79 12.59 -33.85
C MET A 89 -15.99 12.19 -35.10
N HIS A 90 -16.59 11.42 -36.01
CA HIS A 90 -15.94 11.08 -37.27
C HIS A 90 -15.83 12.30 -38.19
N ARG A 91 -16.86 13.16 -38.25
CA ARG A 91 -16.79 14.45 -38.96
C ARG A 91 -15.72 15.36 -38.37
N LEU A 92 -15.64 15.48 -37.04
CA LEU A 92 -14.59 16.25 -36.36
C LEU A 92 -13.18 15.73 -36.66
N ARG A 93 -13.02 14.44 -36.92
CA ARG A 93 -11.73 13.83 -37.30
C ARG A 93 -11.40 13.94 -38.79
N GLN A 94 -12.39 14.19 -39.65
CA GLN A 94 -12.18 14.39 -41.09
C GLN A 94 -11.91 15.84 -41.49
N ILE A 95 -11.95 16.78 -40.52
CA ILE A 95 -11.53 18.16 -40.76
C ILE A 95 -10.00 18.19 -40.82
N ASP A 96 -9.46 18.44 -42.02
CA ASP A 96 -8.03 18.35 -42.36
C ASP A 96 -7.22 19.54 -41.82
N LYS A 97 -5.93 19.28 -41.57
CA LYS A 97 -5.14 19.89 -40.49
C LYS A 97 -4.47 21.24 -40.81
N ALA A 98 -4.97 22.04 -41.75
CA ALA A 98 -4.22 23.24 -42.16
C ALA A 98 -4.99 24.54 -42.41
N SER A 99 -6.33 24.56 -42.54
CA SER A 99 -6.99 25.81 -42.95
C SER A 99 -8.07 26.41 -42.04
N GLU A 100 -8.69 25.71 -41.08
CA GLU A 100 -9.84 26.32 -40.39
C GLU A 100 -9.96 25.94 -38.90
N ALA A 101 -8.99 26.38 -38.08
CA ALA A 101 -9.13 26.38 -36.62
C ALA A 101 -10.37 27.20 -36.15
N SER A 102 -10.74 28.24 -36.92
CA SER A 102 -11.89 29.11 -36.65
C SER A 102 -13.25 28.38 -36.74
N ALA A 103 -13.39 27.41 -37.64
CA ALA A 103 -14.67 26.70 -37.82
C ALA A 103 -14.90 25.65 -36.72
N ALA A 104 -13.82 25.04 -36.22
CA ALA A 104 -13.88 24.12 -35.08
C ALA A 104 -14.20 24.86 -33.76
N GLU A 105 -13.71 26.09 -33.61
CA GLU A 105 -14.00 26.95 -32.46
C GLU A 105 -15.46 27.43 -32.46
N GLU A 106 -16.00 27.84 -33.62
CA GLU A 106 -17.38 28.32 -33.75
C GLU A 106 -18.42 27.21 -33.50
N GLU A 107 -18.17 25.98 -33.97
CA GLU A 107 -19.04 24.82 -33.70
C GLU A 107 -18.96 24.35 -32.23
N LEU A 108 -17.79 24.47 -31.59
CA LEU A 108 -17.62 24.18 -30.17
C LEU A 108 -18.39 25.18 -29.29
N LEU A 109 -18.35 26.48 -29.64
CA LEU A 109 -19.11 27.53 -28.96
C LEU A 109 -20.64 27.33 -29.13
N ARG A 110 -21.07 26.91 -30.32
CA ARG A 110 -22.49 26.56 -30.58
C ARG A 110 -22.99 25.40 -29.72
N LEU A 111 -22.16 24.38 -29.49
CA LEU A 111 -22.49 23.24 -28.63
C LEU A 111 -22.56 23.61 -27.14
N ILE A 112 -21.81 24.64 -26.73
CA ILE A 112 -21.86 25.20 -25.38
C ILE A 112 -23.14 26.03 -25.17
N GLU A 113 -23.55 26.82 -26.17
CA GLU A 113 -24.79 27.63 -26.11
C GLU A 113 -26.09 26.80 -26.13
N LEU A 114 -26.08 25.61 -26.76
CA LEU A 114 -27.25 24.72 -26.81
C LEU A 114 -27.46 23.89 -25.53
N GLY A 115 -26.59 24.00 -24.52
CA GLY A 115 -26.77 23.33 -23.22
C GLY A 115 -26.65 21.79 -23.25
N ASP A 116 -26.09 21.24 -24.33
CA ASP A 116 -26.14 19.79 -24.61
C ASP A 116 -24.92 18.99 -24.09
N LEU A 117 -24.13 19.58 -23.18
CA LEU A 117 -23.02 18.90 -22.52
C LEU A 117 -23.49 18.20 -21.22
N PRO A 118 -23.23 16.89 -21.04
CA PRO A 118 -23.55 16.21 -19.81
C PRO A 118 -22.75 16.78 -18.63
N GLU A 119 -23.45 17.04 -17.52
CA GLU A 119 -23.04 17.72 -16.27
C GLU A 119 -21.72 17.26 -15.59
N ARG A 120 -21.01 16.26 -16.13
CA ARG A 120 -19.81 15.66 -15.50
C ARG A 120 -18.47 16.26 -15.91
N HIS A 121 -18.43 17.28 -16.77
CA HIS A 121 -17.20 18.02 -17.03
C HIS A 121 -17.35 19.46 -16.54
N SER A 122 -16.66 19.78 -15.44
CA SER A 122 -16.60 21.16 -14.95
C SER A 122 -15.95 22.06 -15.99
N LYS A 123 -16.34 23.35 -16.02
CA LYS A 123 -15.78 24.41 -16.89
C LYS A 123 -14.23 24.46 -16.90
N ALA A 124 -13.57 23.92 -15.89
CA ALA A 124 -12.12 23.82 -15.78
C ALA A 124 -11.49 22.84 -16.81
N GLY A 125 -12.21 21.81 -17.25
CA GLY A 125 -11.71 20.85 -18.24
C GLY A 125 -11.61 21.43 -19.65
N ALA A 126 -12.55 22.30 -20.03
CA ALA A 126 -12.55 22.96 -21.34
C ALA A 126 -11.46 24.04 -21.44
N LEU A 127 -11.17 24.77 -20.34
CA LEU A 127 -10.11 25.78 -20.29
C LEU A 127 -8.71 25.17 -20.43
N LYS A 128 -8.51 23.95 -19.92
CA LYS A 128 -7.24 23.23 -20.00
C LYS A 128 -6.90 22.78 -21.43
N ILE A 129 -7.90 22.32 -22.19
CA ILE A 129 -7.74 21.94 -23.59
C ILE A 129 -7.44 23.17 -24.47
N GLY A 130 -8.04 24.33 -24.16
CA GLY A 130 -7.76 25.58 -24.88
C GLY A 130 -6.33 26.11 -24.65
N LEU A 131 -5.77 25.92 -23.47
CA LEU A 131 -4.39 26.32 -23.14
C LEU A 131 -3.35 25.39 -23.78
N GLU A 132 -3.60 24.09 -23.83
CA GLU A 132 -2.70 23.10 -24.45
C GLU A 132 -2.62 23.23 -25.98
N LEU A 133 -3.61 23.87 -26.63
CA LEU A 133 -3.62 24.14 -28.07
C LEU A 133 -2.86 25.41 -28.48
N LEU A 134 -2.63 26.35 -27.55
CA LEU A 134 -1.91 27.60 -27.82
C LEU A 134 -0.38 27.44 -27.79
N ASP A 135 0.14 26.40 -27.14
CA ASP A 135 1.59 26.14 -27.01
C ASP A 135 2.21 25.41 -28.22
N ALA A 136 1.45 25.15 -29.28
CA ALA A 136 1.90 24.41 -30.46
C ALA A 136 1.93 25.26 -31.73
N VAL A 137 2.76 26.32 -31.77
CA VAL A 137 3.12 27.02 -33.01
C VAL A 137 4.63 27.20 -33.09
N PRO A 138 5.33 26.67 -34.12
CA PRO A 138 6.76 26.92 -34.31
C PRO A 138 6.98 28.13 -35.23
N GLY A 139 7.86 29.05 -34.81
CA GLY A 139 8.33 30.16 -35.64
C GLY A 139 9.78 30.51 -35.34
N GLU A 140 10.65 30.31 -36.33
CA GLU A 140 12.04 30.79 -36.38
C GLU A 140 12.12 32.32 -36.34
N LEU A 141 13.14 32.88 -35.68
CA LEU A 141 13.88 34.06 -36.15
C LEU A 141 15.17 34.29 -35.32
N SER A 142 16.28 34.24 -36.06
CA SER A 142 17.64 34.76 -35.84
C SER A 142 18.01 35.55 -34.56
N LEU A 143 19.14 35.14 -33.96
CA LEU A 143 20.06 35.87 -33.06
C LEU A 143 20.47 37.28 -33.58
N PRO A 144 20.94 38.25 -32.74
CA PRO A 144 21.93 38.02 -31.67
C PRO A 144 21.89 38.89 -30.39
N ALA A 145 22.80 38.50 -29.47
CA ALA A 145 23.45 39.27 -28.39
C ALA A 145 22.81 39.32 -26.99
N SER A 146 23.50 38.60 -26.09
CA SER A 146 23.77 38.92 -24.67
C SER A 146 22.60 39.30 -23.77
N LYS A 147 22.15 38.32 -22.96
CA LYS A 147 21.99 38.43 -21.50
C LYS A 147 21.70 37.05 -20.95
N ALA A 148 22.74 36.38 -20.47
CA ALA A 148 22.61 35.21 -19.62
C ALA A 148 22.00 35.65 -18.28
N LYS A 149 20.68 35.51 -18.17
CA LYS A 149 19.92 35.55 -16.92
C LYS A 149 18.80 34.52 -17.04
N ASP A 150 19.19 33.25 -17.07
CA ASP A 150 18.35 32.16 -16.59
C ASP A 150 19.26 31.23 -15.80
N SER A 151 19.35 31.55 -14.51
CA SER A 151 19.83 30.64 -13.49
C SER A 151 18.97 29.39 -13.53
N VAL A 152 19.59 28.25 -13.90
CA VAL A 152 19.08 26.93 -13.55
C VAL A 152 18.79 26.95 -12.04
N PRO A 153 17.57 26.59 -11.58
CA PRO A 153 17.29 26.50 -10.15
C PRO A 153 18.33 25.59 -9.50
N GLY A 154 19.09 26.19 -8.58
CA GLY A 154 20.27 25.57 -7.99
C GLY A 154 19.97 24.23 -7.34
N LEU A 155 21.00 23.38 -7.28
CA LEU A 155 21.06 22.25 -6.37
C LEU A 155 20.56 22.71 -4.98
N ARG A 156 19.32 22.36 -4.63
CA ARG A 156 18.85 22.50 -3.26
C ARG A 156 19.67 21.52 -2.42
N LEU A 157 20.45 22.06 -1.49
CA LEU A 157 20.91 21.30 -0.33
C LEU A 157 19.68 20.68 0.33
N VAL A 158 19.75 19.38 0.63
CA VAL A 158 18.66 18.59 1.22
C VAL A 158 18.06 19.36 2.41
N PRO A 159 16.80 19.81 2.33
CA PRO A 159 16.13 20.46 3.46
C PRO A 159 15.98 19.48 4.63
N ALA A 160 16.01 20.01 5.85
CA ALA A 160 16.11 19.25 7.10
C ALA A 160 14.86 18.41 7.48
N GLY A 161 13.96 18.11 6.55
CA GLY A 161 12.66 17.47 6.81
C GLY A 161 12.45 16.07 6.24
N GLY A 162 13.25 15.65 5.24
CA GLY A 162 13.09 14.35 4.59
C GLY A 162 13.58 13.18 5.44
N PRO A 163 13.23 11.92 5.07
CA PRO A 163 13.81 10.74 5.69
C PRO A 163 15.34 10.78 5.61
N PRO A 164 16.05 10.39 6.68
CA PRO A 164 17.50 10.44 6.69
C PRO A 164 18.08 9.49 5.63
N PRO A 165 19.23 9.82 5.03
CA PRO A 165 19.93 8.88 4.16
C PRO A 165 20.21 7.55 4.87
N GLN A 166 20.15 6.46 4.12
CA GLN A 166 20.37 5.11 4.65
C GLN A 166 21.83 4.71 4.35
N PRO A 167 22.76 4.85 5.32
CA PRO A 167 24.18 4.61 5.06
C PRO A 167 24.45 3.15 4.70
N ASN A 168 23.79 2.20 5.37
CA ASN A 168 23.88 0.77 5.08
C ASN A 168 22.60 0.30 4.37
N PRO A 169 22.70 -0.26 3.16
CA PRO A 169 21.51 -0.69 2.41
C PRO A 169 20.73 -1.81 3.13
N LEU A 170 21.39 -2.59 3.99
CA LEU A 170 20.77 -3.67 4.77
C LEU A 170 21.27 -3.62 6.21
N PRO A 171 20.52 -4.20 7.17
CA PRO A 171 21.02 -4.35 8.54
C PRO A 171 22.24 -5.27 8.57
N ILE A 172 23.23 -4.88 9.38
CA ILE A 172 24.48 -5.61 9.54
C ILE A 172 24.18 -6.99 10.13
N ASN A 173 24.86 -8.04 9.63
CA ASN A 173 24.75 -9.43 10.12
C ASN A 173 23.34 -10.05 10.03
N VAL A 174 22.40 -9.45 9.28
CA VAL A 174 21.02 -9.92 9.22
C VAL A 174 20.87 -11.38 8.76
N ARG A 175 21.81 -11.87 7.94
CA ARG A 175 21.85 -13.26 7.46
C ARG A 175 21.97 -14.30 8.58
N HIS A 176 22.62 -13.97 9.70
CA HIS A 176 22.82 -14.90 10.81
C HIS A 176 21.52 -15.20 11.59
N HIS A 177 20.47 -14.42 11.35
CA HIS A 177 19.16 -14.59 11.96
C HIS A 177 18.25 -15.51 11.16
N LEU A 178 18.72 -16.06 10.04
CA LEU A 178 17.99 -17.05 9.26
C LEU A 178 18.12 -18.46 9.85
N PRO A 179 17.11 -19.34 9.67
CA PRO A 179 17.20 -20.73 10.09
C PRO A 179 18.41 -21.47 9.49
N ASP A 180 18.67 -21.23 8.20
CA ASP A 180 19.88 -21.68 7.50
C ASP A 180 20.51 -20.48 6.77
N PRO A 181 21.61 -19.91 7.29
CA PRO A 181 22.33 -18.84 6.60
C PRO A 181 22.83 -19.25 5.20
N GLY A 182 23.11 -20.53 4.95
CA GLY A 182 23.55 -21.05 3.66
C GLY A 182 22.45 -21.06 2.60
N ILE A 183 21.20 -21.33 2.98
CA ILE A 183 20.03 -21.40 2.09
C ILE A 183 18.96 -20.43 2.59
N PRO A 184 19.01 -19.14 2.21
CA PRO A 184 18.25 -18.11 2.94
C PRO A 184 16.72 -18.23 2.93
N TRP A 185 16.14 -18.99 2.00
CA TRP A 185 14.71 -19.27 1.93
C TRP A 185 14.30 -20.60 2.57
N GLU A 186 15.23 -21.33 3.19
CA GLU A 186 14.92 -22.52 3.97
C GLU A 186 14.15 -22.13 5.24
N MET A 187 13.07 -22.86 5.51
CA MET A 187 12.25 -22.69 6.70
C MET A 187 12.77 -23.58 7.81
N SER A 188 12.67 -23.11 9.04
CA SER A 188 12.85 -23.93 10.23
C SER A 188 11.85 -25.09 10.23
N GLU A 189 12.25 -26.21 10.83
CA GLU A 189 11.42 -27.41 10.89
C GLU A 189 10.05 -27.13 11.53
N ARG A 190 10.01 -26.24 12.53
CA ARG A 190 8.77 -25.85 13.22
C ARG A 190 7.81 -25.12 12.29
N VAL A 191 8.26 -24.04 11.64
CA VAL A 191 7.44 -23.29 10.67
C VAL A 191 7.00 -24.20 9.53
N PHE A 192 7.90 -25.06 9.03
CA PHE A 192 7.57 -25.99 7.96
C PHE A 192 6.50 -27.03 8.35
N LYS A 193 6.53 -27.55 9.58
CA LYS A 193 5.52 -28.50 10.09
C LYS A 193 4.16 -27.83 10.30
N ASN A 194 4.14 -26.55 10.66
CA ASN A 194 2.92 -25.81 10.97
C ASN A 194 2.26 -25.16 9.74
N LYS A 195 2.76 -25.41 8.53
CA LYS A 195 2.15 -24.87 7.31
C LYS A 195 0.78 -25.48 7.04
N THR A 196 -0.15 -24.63 6.67
CA THR A 196 -1.53 -24.98 6.34
C THR A 196 -1.80 -24.66 4.89
N LEU A 197 -2.48 -25.57 4.17
CA LEU A 197 -2.93 -25.30 2.81
C LEU A 197 -3.99 -24.20 2.84
N VAL A 198 -3.80 -23.15 2.04
CA VAL A 198 -4.82 -22.10 1.92
C VAL A 198 -5.96 -22.64 1.03
N PRO A 199 -7.23 -22.54 1.44
CA PRO A 199 -8.35 -23.03 0.64
C PRO A 199 -8.34 -22.43 -0.77
N ASN A 200 -8.52 -23.29 -1.78
CA ASN A 200 -8.51 -22.95 -3.21
C ASN A 200 -7.21 -22.30 -3.72
N ALA A 201 -6.09 -22.54 -3.04
CA ALA A 201 -4.79 -22.03 -3.44
C ALA A 201 -3.77 -23.17 -3.63
N THR A 202 -2.72 -22.92 -4.41
CA THR A 202 -1.61 -23.86 -4.63
C THR A 202 -0.53 -23.78 -3.55
N TYR A 203 -0.57 -22.73 -2.72
CA TYR A 203 0.43 -22.48 -1.70
C TYR A 203 -0.05 -22.82 -0.29
N THR A 204 0.94 -23.03 0.57
CA THR A 204 0.76 -23.19 2.00
C THR A 204 1.27 -21.96 2.74
N LYS A 205 0.70 -21.67 3.90
CA LYS A 205 1.18 -20.61 4.79
C LYS A 205 1.29 -21.10 6.23
N ALA A 206 2.32 -20.64 6.94
CA ALA A 206 2.52 -20.86 8.37
C ALA A 206 2.66 -19.50 9.06
N GLU A 207 1.97 -19.27 10.16
CA GLU A 207 2.23 -18.08 10.98
C GLU A 207 3.60 -18.22 11.67
N VAL A 208 4.40 -17.16 11.57
CA VAL A 208 5.73 -17.05 12.17
C VAL A 208 5.54 -16.36 13.52
N LEU A 209 5.85 -17.07 14.60
CA LEU A 209 5.72 -16.55 15.95
C LEU A 209 7.04 -15.93 16.42
N PRO A 210 7.02 -15.06 17.45
CA PRO A 210 8.24 -14.44 17.98
C PRO A 210 9.35 -15.40 18.42
N SER A 211 9.01 -16.67 18.70
CA SER A 211 9.96 -17.72 19.05
C SER A 211 10.53 -18.48 17.85
N ASP A 212 10.08 -18.21 16.63
CA ASP A 212 10.68 -18.73 15.40
C ASP A 212 11.96 -17.95 15.04
N PRO A 213 13.02 -18.62 14.55
CA PRO A 213 14.20 -17.93 14.04
C PRO A 213 13.86 -16.98 12.88
N GLU A 214 12.89 -17.34 12.03
CA GLU A 214 12.41 -16.46 10.95
C GLU A 214 11.86 -15.11 11.45
N TRP A 215 11.31 -15.06 12.66
CA TRP A 215 10.79 -13.82 13.22
C TRP A 215 11.90 -12.80 13.44
N ASP A 216 13.02 -13.21 14.03
CA ASP A 216 14.15 -12.32 14.31
C ASP A 216 14.71 -11.72 13.02
N PHE A 217 14.80 -12.52 11.95
CA PHE A 217 15.14 -12.04 10.61
C PHE A 217 14.15 -10.98 10.09
N VAL A 218 12.86 -11.30 10.04
CA VAL A 218 11.82 -10.39 9.52
C VAL A 218 11.76 -9.11 10.35
N TRP A 219 11.82 -9.23 11.67
CA TRP A 219 11.78 -8.11 12.61
C TRP A 219 12.96 -7.17 12.40
N ARG A 220 14.20 -7.68 12.38
CA ARG A 220 15.40 -6.85 12.17
C ARG A 220 15.38 -6.15 10.81
N TYR A 221 14.96 -6.87 9.78
CA TYR A 221 14.90 -6.33 8.44
C TYR A 221 13.81 -5.25 8.30
N PHE A 222 12.64 -5.46 8.92
CA PHE A 222 11.56 -4.48 8.93
C PHE A 222 11.93 -3.21 9.70
N TYR A 223 12.55 -3.35 10.87
CA TYR A 223 12.89 -2.20 11.72
C TYR A 223 14.18 -1.47 11.31
N HIS A 224 14.95 -1.99 10.35
CA HIS A 224 16.12 -1.31 9.78
C HIS A 224 15.75 -0.02 9.03
N ASP A 225 14.60 -0.03 8.34
CA ASP A 225 13.99 1.17 7.76
C ASP A 225 12.47 1.04 7.89
N LYS A 226 11.99 1.21 9.12
CA LYS A 226 10.60 0.99 9.53
C LYS A 226 9.64 2.01 8.87
N PRO A 227 8.45 1.60 8.40
CA PRO A 227 7.39 2.53 8.02
C PRO A 227 7.00 3.49 9.16
N THR A 228 6.62 4.70 8.78
CA THR A 228 6.35 5.79 9.72
C THR A 228 5.09 5.52 10.55
N LYS A 229 4.08 4.93 9.92
CA LYS A 229 2.73 4.75 10.50
C LYS A 229 2.40 3.29 10.82
N TRP A 230 3.29 2.36 10.51
CA TRP A 230 2.99 0.93 10.56
C TRP A 230 3.92 0.15 11.49
N GLY A 231 3.34 -0.79 12.21
CA GLY A 231 4.05 -1.85 12.90
C GLY A 231 3.75 -3.22 12.34
N LEU A 232 4.52 -4.21 12.77
CA LEU A 232 4.21 -5.61 12.51
C LEU A 232 2.93 -6.02 13.27
N SER A 233 1.98 -6.61 12.55
CA SER A 233 0.80 -7.26 13.13
C SER A 233 1.02 -8.77 13.19
N ARG A 234 1.06 -9.41 12.01
CA ARG A 234 1.28 -10.85 11.84
C ARG A 234 2.26 -11.08 10.71
N VAL A 235 3.04 -12.14 10.83
CA VAL A 235 4.00 -12.55 9.81
C VAL A 235 3.67 -13.98 9.44
N TYR A 236 3.58 -14.27 8.15
CA TYR A 236 3.41 -15.62 7.64
C TYR A 236 4.56 -15.98 6.73
N CYS A 237 5.07 -17.21 6.87
CA CYS A 237 5.94 -17.80 5.87
C CYS A 237 5.07 -18.46 4.80
N VAL A 238 5.30 -18.08 3.55
CA VAL A 238 4.61 -18.58 2.36
C VAL A 238 5.49 -19.64 1.70
N HIS A 239 4.88 -20.77 1.34
CA HIS A 239 5.57 -21.83 0.63
C HIS A 239 4.73 -22.41 -0.50
N ASP A 240 5.28 -22.34 -1.71
CA ASP A 240 4.81 -23.01 -2.90
C ASP A 240 6.00 -23.77 -3.52
N ARG A 241 5.81 -25.07 -3.77
CA ARG A 241 6.89 -25.95 -4.24
C ARG A 241 7.30 -25.62 -5.67
N ASP A 242 6.34 -25.33 -6.54
CA ASP A 242 6.60 -25.10 -7.96
C ASP A 242 7.31 -23.76 -8.17
N GLN A 243 6.91 -22.73 -7.41
CA GLN A 243 7.61 -21.45 -7.38
C GLN A 243 9.04 -21.59 -6.84
N THR A 244 9.24 -22.39 -5.79
CA THR A 244 10.59 -22.66 -5.26
C THR A 244 11.46 -23.34 -6.32
N ASN A 245 10.96 -24.39 -6.97
CA ASN A 245 11.68 -25.09 -8.03
C ASN A 245 12.01 -24.16 -9.22
N ALA A 246 11.07 -23.31 -9.63
CA ALA A 246 11.27 -22.36 -10.71
C ALA A 246 12.34 -21.32 -10.37
N PHE A 247 12.35 -20.81 -9.13
CA PHE A 247 13.35 -19.88 -8.63
C PHE A 247 14.75 -20.50 -8.59
N GLU A 248 14.90 -21.69 -8.00
CA GLU A 248 16.18 -22.39 -7.91
C GLU A 248 16.73 -22.78 -9.29
N SER A 249 15.85 -23.23 -10.20
CA SER A 249 16.23 -23.50 -11.59
C SER A 249 16.73 -22.24 -12.30
N ASN A 250 16.09 -21.09 -12.03
CA ASN A 250 16.50 -19.81 -12.60
C ASN A 250 17.86 -19.35 -12.05
N ILE A 251 18.15 -19.55 -10.76
CA ILE A 251 19.48 -19.28 -10.19
C ILE A 251 20.57 -20.04 -10.95
N ALA A 252 20.36 -21.32 -11.25
CA ALA A 252 21.34 -22.11 -12.00
C ALA A 252 21.59 -21.58 -13.42
N ARG A 253 20.58 -20.97 -14.05
CA ARG A 253 20.72 -20.27 -15.34
C ARG A 253 21.50 -18.97 -15.16
N LEU A 254 21.12 -18.13 -14.19
CA LEU A 254 21.80 -16.86 -13.91
C LEU A 254 23.29 -17.05 -13.58
N GLU A 255 23.65 -18.15 -12.92
CA GLU A 255 25.05 -18.46 -12.61
C GLU A 255 25.90 -18.62 -13.87
N LYS A 256 25.32 -19.23 -14.92
CA LYS A 256 25.97 -19.37 -16.23
C LYS A 256 25.99 -18.04 -16.97
N ASP A 257 24.87 -17.32 -16.94
CA ASP A 257 24.74 -16.03 -17.61
C ASP A 257 25.72 -14.99 -17.06
N ALA A 258 25.96 -14.95 -15.75
CA ALA A 258 26.95 -14.06 -15.14
C ALA A 258 28.41 -14.32 -15.59
N ILE A 259 28.69 -15.52 -16.08
CA ILE A 259 29.99 -15.86 -16.66
C ILE A 259 30.03 -15.40 -18.12
N ALA A 260 28.97 -15.68 -18.88
CA ALA A 260 28.88 -15.39 -20.31
C ALA A 260 28.70 -13.89 -20.63
N PHE A 261 27.93 -13.17 -19.81
CA PHE A 261 27.54 -11.78 -20.04
C PHE A 261 28.11 -10.90 -18.92
N LYS A 262 29.34 -10.41 -19.12
CA LYS A 262 29.97 -9.51 -18.17
C LYS A 262 29.27 -8.15 -18.15
N PRO A 263 29.15 -7.50 -16.98
CA PRO A 263 28.63 -6.14 -16.91
C PRO A 263 29.52 -5.21 -17.75
N THR A 264 28.91 -4.22 -18.39
CA THR A 264 29.55 -3.22 -19.25
C THR A 264 29.20 -1.79 -18.84
N TRP A 265 28.65 -1.59 -17.63
CA TRP A 265 28.15 -0.29 -17.17
C TRP A 265 29.28 0.74 -17.01
N ASP A 266 30.51 0.26 -16.87
CA ASP A 266 31.75 1.03 -16.82
C ASP A 266 32.10 1.67 -18.18
N THR A 267 31.51 1.18 -19.26
CA THR A 267 31.62 1.76 -20.61
C THR A 267 30.48 2.71 -20.98
N GLU A 268 29.47 2.83 -20.10
CA GLU A 268 28.29 3.68 -20.33
C GLU A 268 28.57 5.12 -19.86
N PRO A 269 27.79 6.11 -20.33
CA PRO A 269 27.85 7.46 -19.78
C PRO A 269 27.68 7.45 -18.25
N ARG A 270 28.43 8.33 -17.57
CA ARG A 270 28.46 8.48 -16.10
C ARG A 270 28.98 7.24 -15.36
N ALA A 271 29.94 6.52 -15.94
CA ALA A 271 30.60 5.36 -15.35
C ALA A 271 31.04 5.56 -13.89
N ASP A 272 31.60 6.71 -13.53
CA ASP A 272 32.04 7.01 -12.16
C ASP A 272 30.87 6.99 -11.15
N GLN A 273 29.72 7.57 -11.52
CA GLN A 273 28.52 7.56 -10.68
C GLN A 273 27.92 6.15 -10.60
N ARG A 274 27.94 5.41 -11.72
CA ARG A 274 27.52 4.00 -11.76
C ARG A 274 28.38 3.11 -10.87
N ALA A 275 29.69 3.38 -10.79
CA ALA A 275 30.59 2.66 -9.89
C ALA A 275 30.18 2.83 -8.42
N ILE A 276 29.78 4.04 -8.00
CA ILE A 276 29.28 4.30 -6.64
C ILE A 276 27.99 3.51 -6.37
N ALA A 277 27.05 3.51 -7.32
CA ALA A 277 25.81 2.75 -7.20
C ALA A 277 26.09 1.23 -7.11
N ILE A 278 26.97 0.70 -7.97
CA ILE A 278 27.33 -0.73 -7.93
C ILE A 278 28.06 -1.10 -6.66
N GLU A 279 28.92 -0.24 -6.13
CA GLU A 279 29.59 -0.51 -4.85
C GLU A 279 28.58 -0.62 -3.70
N ARG A 280 27.57 0.26 -3.67
CA ARG A 280 26.46 0.15 -2.72
C ARG A 280 25.67 -1.15 -2.88
N TRP A 281 25.36 -1.55 -4.12
CA TRP A 281 24.72 -2.84 -4.38
C TRP A 281 25.59 -4.02 -3.92
N ARG A 282 26.91 -3.97 -4.17
CA ARG A 282 27.88 -4.99 -3.71
C ARG A 282 27.88 -5.11 -2.18
N GLN A 283 27.83 -4.00 -1.46
CA GLN A 283 27.70 -4.00 0.00
C GLN A 283 26.40 -4.69 0.47
N ALA A 284 25.29 -4.44 -0.22
CA ALA A 284 24.03 -5.12 0.07
C ALA A 284 24.14 -6.64 -0.17
N VAL A 285 24.58 -7.07 -1.36
CA VAL A 285 24.60 -8.51 -1.70
C VAL A 285 25.67 -9.29 -0.94
N ALA A 286 26.73 -8.64 -0.45
CA ALA A 286 27.77 -9.27 0.37
C ALA A 286 27.19 -9.91 1.64
N ALA A 287 26.09 -9.38 2.17
CA ALA A 287 25.42 -9.95 3.32
C ALA A 287 24.84 -11.35 3.04
N PHE A 288 24.51 -11.67 1.78
CA PHE A 288 23.81 -12.91 1.38
C PHE A 288 24.54 -13.76 0.34
N SER A 289 25.68 -13.29 -0.17
CA SER A 289 26.46 -13.98 -1.20
C SER A 289 27.88 -14.28 -0.70
N PRO A 290 28.43 -15.47 -0.93
CA PRO A 290 27.81 -16.60 -1.64
C PRO A 290 26.72 -17.29 -0.83
N PHE A 291 25.88 -18.07 -1.50
CA PHE A 291 24.82 -18.90 -0.90
C PHE A 291 24.81 -20.30 -1.51
N GLN A 292 23.96 -21.16 -0.98
CA GLN A 292 23.85 -22.57 -1.35
C GLN A 292 22.43 -22.94 -1.75
N ILE A 293 22.30 -24.01 -2.52
CA ILE A 293 21.05 -24.73 -2.77
C ILE A 293 21.28 -26.20 -2.46
N LYS A 294 20.30 -26.87 -1.87
CA LYS A 294 20.34 -28.30 -1.60
C LYS A 294 19.85 -29.09 -2.82
N GLU A 295 20.72 -29.93 -3.39
CA GLU A 295 20.39 -30.82 -4.49
C GLU A 295 19.54 -32.01 -4.00
N ASN A 296 18.92 -32.73 -4.94
CA ASN A 296 18.02 -33.87 -4.63
C ASN A 296 18.71 -35.01 -3.85
N ASP A 297 20.03 -35.14 -3.95
CA ASP A 297 20.84 -36.11 -3.21
C ASP A 297 21.33 -35.59 -1.84
N GLY A 298 20.89 -34.39 -1.45
CA GLY A 298 21.25 -33.72 -0.20
C GLY A 298 22.58 -32.96 -0.24
N ARG A 299 23.36 -33.03 -1.34
CA ARG A 299 24.56 -32.20 -1.50
C ARG A 299 24.19 -30.73 -1.56
N ARG A 300 25.05 -29.86 -1.05
CA ARG A 300 24.90 -28.40 -1.14
C ARG A 300 25.78 -27.86 -2.25
N ARG A 301 25.18 -27.17 -3.20
CA ARG A 301 25.90 -26.47 -4.28
C ARG A 301 25.99 -24.98 -3.96
N THR A 302 27.19 -24.44 -3.95
CA THR A 302 27.44 -23.01 -3.75
C THR A 302 27.34 -22.23 -5.06
N PHE A 303 26.67 -21.08 -5.01
CA PHE A 303 26.55 -20.12 -6.11
C PHE A 303 27.38 -18.87 -5.79
N GLN A 304 28.25 -18.49 -6.72
CA GLN A 304 29.25 -17.43 -6.52
C GLN A 304 28.91 -16.19 -7.35
N ASN A 305 28.43 -16.38 -8.58
CA ASN A 305 28.24 -15.30 -9.53
C ASN A 305 26.83 -14.71 -9.49
N THR A 306 25.83 -15.54 -9.21
CA THR A 306 24.46 -15.12 -8.93
C THR A 306 24.39 -14.51 -7.54
N LYS A 307 23.63 -13.42 -7.40
CA LYS A 307 23.38 -12.75 -6.12
C LYS A 307 21.92 -12.87 -5.74
N ILE A 308 21.65 -12.81 -4.44
CA ILE A 308 20.31 -12.80 -3.88
C ILE A 308 20.16 -11.68 -2.85
N LEU A 309 18.97 -11.10 -2.77
CA LEU A 309 18.58 -10.14 -1.74
C LEU A 309 17.17 -10.45 -1.22
N PRO A 310 16.91 -10.28 0.09
CA PRO A 310 15.54 -10.18 0.58
C PRO A 310 15.04 -8.77 0.28
N LEU A 311 13.92 -8.62 -0.43
CA LEU A 311 13.39 -7.30 -0.77
C LEU A 311 11.89 -7.21 -0.50
N TRP A 312 11.47 -6.02 -0.11
CA TRP A 312 10.08 -5.67 0.16
C TRP A 312 9.34 -5.29 -1.13
N HIS A 313 8.06 -5.63 -1.15
CA HIS A 313 7.10 -5.25 -2.16
C HIS A 313 5.79 -4.86 -1.46
N GLY A 314 5.39 -3.60 -1.57
CA GLY A 314 4.13 -3.13 -1.01
C GLY A 314 2.94 -3.65 -1.81
N SER A 315 1.93 -4.21 -1.15
CA SER A 315 0.81 -4.84 -1.84
C SER A 315 -0.41 -4.97 -0.95
N SER A 316 -1.63 -5.00 -1.49
CA SER A 316 -2.82 -5.29 -0.69
C SER A 316 -2.99 -6.78 -0.38
N GLN A 317 -3.89 -7.12 0.55
CA GLN A 317 -4.21 -8.50 0.91
C GLN A 317 -4.47 -9.41 -0.31
N GLY A 318 -5.34 -8.95 -1.22
CA GLY A 318 -5.69 -9.70 -2.42
C GLY A 318 -4.52 -9.87 -3.39
N LYS A 319 -3.65 -8.87 -3.51
CA LYS A 319 -2.44 -8.96 -4.32
C LYS A 319 -1.41 -9.91 -3.69
N CYS A 320 -1.18 -9.84 -2.37
CA CYS A 320 -0.33 -10.80 -1.66
C CYS A 320 -0.82 -12.24 -1.83
N HIS A 321 -2.13 -12.48 -1.76
CA HIS A 321 -2.71 -13.79 -2.04
C HIS A 321 -2.43 -14.23 -3.49
N GLY A 322 -2.64 -13.34 -4.47
CA GLY A 322 -2.36 -13.62 -5.88
C GLY A 322 -0.88 -13.92 -6.15
N ILE A 323 0.04 -13.18 -5.52
CA ILE A 323 1.49 -13.39 -5.60
C ILE A 323 1.87 -14.73 -4.95
N ALA A 324 1.35 -15.01 -3.76
CA ALA A 324 1.61 -16.28 -3.08
C ALA A 324 1.13 -17.48 -3.91
N ASN A 325 0.02 -17.34 -4.63
CA ASN A 325 -0.56 -18.41 -5.45
C ASN A 325 0.12 -18.59 -6.81
N ASN A 326 0.43 -17.50 -7.51
CA ASN A 326 0.84 -17.56 -8.91
C ASN A 326 2.27 -17.08 -9.16
N GLY A 327 2.99 -16.70 -8.10
CA GLY A 327 4.22 -15.93 -8.17
C GLY A 327 3.96 -14.47 -8.56
N PHE A 328 5.03 -13.69 -8.65
CA PHE A 328 4.95 -12.33 -9.16
C PHE A 328 4.54 -12.36 -10.64
N ALA A 329 3.52 -11.59 -10.99
CA ALA A 329 3.09 -11.42 -12.37
C ALA A 329 3.71 -10.13 -12.93
N PHE A 330 4.33 -10.25 -14.10
CA PHE A 330 4.70 -9.12 -14.91
C PHE A 330 3.67 -8.98 -16.02
N PHE A 331 2.96 -7.86 -16.06
CA PHE A 331 2.10 -7.55 -17.17
C PHE A 331 2.75 -6.40 -17.95
N GLY A 332 3.56 -6.76 -18.95
CA GLY A 332 4.21 -5.77 -19.79
C GLY A 332 3.21 -4.78 -20.38
N LYS A 333 3.54 -3.48 -20.31
CA LYS A 333 2.64 -2.40 -20.74
C LYS A 333 2.17 -2.54 -22.18
N SER A 334 3.02 -3.06 -23.06
CA SER A 334 2.68 -3.32 -24.47
C SER A 334 1.60 -4.40 -24.65
N ALA A 335 1.44 -5.33 -23.71
CA ALA A 335 0.41 -6.37 -23.77
C ALA A 335 -0.95 -5.87 -23.24
N LEU A 336 -1.01 -4.70 -22.61
CA LEU A 336 -2.18 -4.19 -21.89
C LEU A 336 -2.55 -2.78 -22.37
N GLN A 337 -2.89 -2.63 -23.65
CA GLN A 337 -3.50 -1.38 -24.13
C GLN A 337 -4.92 -1.14 -23.58
N SER A 338 -5.41 -1.99 -22.68
CA SER A 338 -6.68 -1.75 -21.99
C SER A 338 -6.46 -0.90 -20.72
N PRO A 339 -7.20 0.22 -20.56
CA PRO A 339 -7.09 1.12 -19.40
C PRO A 339 -7.48 0.47 -18.05
N ALA A 340 -7.81 -0.82 -18.02
CA ALA A 340 -8.13 -1.59 -16.83
C ALA A 340 -6.91 -2.28 -16.19
N SER A 341 -5.71 -2.16 -16.76
CA SER A 341 -4.55 -2.85 -16.22
C SER A 341 -3.95 -2.09 -15.03
N GLY A 342 -3.95 -2.72 -13.86
CA GLY A 342 -3.53 -2.13 -12.59
C GLY A 342 -2.02 -1.90 -12.42
N SER A 343 -1.31 -1.51 -13.49
CA SER A 343 0.07 -1.00 -13.38
C SER A 343 0.03 0.30 -12.59
N THR A 344 0.82 0.39 -11.53
CA THR A 344 0.84 1.54 -10.61
C THR A 344 1.60 2.74 -11.18
N ASP A 345 2.54 2.52 -12.10
CA ASP A 345 3.36 3.57 -12.68
C ASP A 345 3.73 3.30 -14.14
N ASP A 346 4.50 4.24 -14.70
CA ASP A 346 4.90 4.22 -16.09
C ASP A 346 6.04 3.24 -16.42
N GLY A 347 6.53 2.50 -15.43
CA GLY A 347 7.73 1.70 -15.51
C GLY A 347 8.96 2.59 -15.60
N TYR A 348 9.14 3.55 -14.68
CA TYR A 348 10.21 4.58 -14.73
C TYR A 348 11.62 3.99 -14.91
N PHE A 349 11.87 2.83 -14.32
CA PHE A 349 13.14 2.10 -14.42
C PHE A 349 12.97 0.80 -15.19
N GLY A 350 12.02 0.77 -16.14
CA GLY A 350 11.64 -0.40 -16.91
C GLY A 350 10.24 -0.91 -16.56
N SER A 351 9.58 -1.51 -17.54
CA SER A 351 8.45 -2.39 -17.34
C SER A 351 8.97 -3.70 -16.72
N GLY A 352 9.03 -3.78 -15.40
CA GLY A 352 9.40 -4.99 -14.66
C GLY A 352 8.65 -5.14 -13.34
N ILE A 353 9.15 -6.00 -12.46
CA ILE A 353 8.61 -6.19 -11.09
C ILE A 353 9.49 -5.39 -10.14
N TYR A 354 8.88 -4.44 -9.42
CA TYR A 354 9.57 -3.51 -8.54
C TYR A 354 9.69 -4.04 -7.11
N PHE A 355 10.84 -3.81 -6.52
CA PHE A 355 11.20 -4.17 -5.16
C PHE A 355 12.01 -3.04 -4.51
N THR A 356 12.08 -3.06 -3.18
CA THR A 356 12.95 -2.14 -2.43
C THR A 356 13.56 -2.83 -1.23
N ASN A 357 14.72 -2.36 -0.77
CA ASN A 357 15.31 -2.76 0.51
C ASN A 357 14.65 -2.06 1.73
N SER A 358 13.74 -1.12 1.50
CA SER A 358 13.12 -0.29 2.54
C SER A 358 11.69 -0.73 2.85
N ALA A 359 11.47 -1.21 4.08
CA ALA A 359 10.12 -1.51 4.55
C ALA A 359 9.28 -0.22 4.59
N ARG A 360 9.88 0.92 4.96
CA ARG A 360 9.25 2.24 4.99
C ARG A 360 8.71 2.63 3.64
N TYR A 361 9.53 2.59 2.60
CA TYR A 361 9.12 2.96 1.25
C TYR A 361 7.98 2.06 0.75
N ALA A 362 8.12 0.74 0.90
CA ALA A 362 7.05 -0.19 0.52
C ALA A 362 5.76 0.00 1.37
N GLY A 363 5.94 0.27 2.66
CA GLY A 363 4.92 0.39 3.69
C GLY A 363 4.06 1.63 3.55
N ASP A 364 4.70 2.79 3.53
CA ASP A 364 4.05 4.09 3.57
C ASP A 364 3.38 4.41 2.22
N SER A 365 3.95 3.97 1.10
CA SER A 365 3.45 4.33 -0.24
C SER A 365 2.53 3.28 -0.89
N TYR A 366 2.74 1.98 -0.66
CA TYR A 366 2.12 0.92 -1.50
C TYR A 366 1.46 -0.24 -0.75
N SER A 367 1.59 -0.32 0.57
CA SER A 367 1.22 -1.54 1.30
C SER A 367 -0.27 -1.81 1.40
N GLY A 368 -1.16 -0.81 1.45
CA GLY A 368 -2.57 -1.05 1.79
C GLY A 368 -2.75 -1.96 3.03
N GLY A 369 -1.83 -1.88 4.00
CA GLY A 369 -1.79 -2.73 5.20
C GLY A 369 -1.05 -4.07 5.06
N HIS A 370 -0.44 -4.40 3.92
CA HIS A 370 0.34 -5.63 3.75
C HIS A 370 1.65 -5.43 2.98
N LEU A 371 2.66 -6.21 3.33
CA LEU A 371 3.92 -6.30 2.60
C LEU A 371 4.18 -7.75 2.19
N MET A 372 4.85 -7.92 1.05
CA MET A 372 5.48 -9.16 0.67
C MET A 372 7.00 -8.97 0.72
N MET A 373 7.70 -9.84 1.45
CA MET A 373 9.15 -9.97 1.33
C MET A 373 9.47 -11.19 0.46
N ALA A 374 10.29 -10.97 -0.56
CA ALA A 374 10.70 -12.00 -1.49
C ALA A 374 12.21 -12.13 -1.53
N TRP A 375 12.71 -13.33 -1.81
CA TRP A 375 14.08 -13.53 -2.22
C TRP A 375 14.20 -13.23 -3.71
N VAL A 376 15.07 -12.31 -4.07
CA VAL A 376 15.23 -11.86 -5.45
C VAL A 376 16.62 -12.20 -5.96
N SER A 377 16.70 -12.99 -7.04
CA SER A 377 17.94 -13.44 -7.67
C SER A 377 18.30 -12.59 -8.89
N MET A 378 19.56 -12.21 -9.02
CA MET A 378 20.07 -11.38 -10.13
C MET A 378 21.55 -11.65 -10.40
N THR A 379 22.03 -11.21 -11.56
CA THR A 379 23.48 -11.02 -11.80
C THR A 379 23.87 -9.61 -11.35
N GLU A 380 25.07 -9.14 -11.66
CA GLU A 380 25.36 -7.71 -11.48
C GLU A 380 24.36 -6.88 -12.33
N PRO A 381 23.55 -6.01 -11.70
CA PRO A 381 22.46 -5.30 -12.38
C PRO A 381 22.99 -4.11 -13.18
N PHE A 382 22.13 -3.52 -14.02
CA PHE A 382 22.40 -2.20 -14.57
C PHE A 382 22.19 -1.13 -13.49
N PRO A 383 23.22 -0.34 -13.12
CA PRO A 383 23.08 0.70 -12.11
C PRO A 383 22.46 1.94 -12.73
N VAL A 384 21.21 2.26 -12.38
CA VAL A 384 20.50 3.45 -12.85
C VAL A 384 20.94 4.65 -12.02
N VAL A 385 21.34 5.73 -12.67
CA VAL A 385 21.87 6.92 -12.00
C VAL A 385 21.19 8.20 -12.50
N GLY A 386 21.04 9.17 -11.61
CA GLY A 386 20.32 10.41 -11.88
C GLY A 386 21.21 11.47 -12.54
N ASP A 387 20.60 12.34 -13.35
CA ASP A 387 21.18 13.61 -13.80
C ASP A 387 20.07 14.68 -13.89
N SER A 388 20.43 15.92 -14.23
CA SER A 388 19.47 17.02 -14.33
C SER A 388 18.38 16.81 -15.38
N SER A 389 18.63 15.98 -16.38
CA SER A 389 17.68 15.62 -17.44
C SER A 389 16.95 14.29 -17.20
N GLN A 390 17.30 13.57 -16.13
CA GLN A 390 16.84 12.22 -15.85
C GLN A 390 17.03 11.25 -17.03
N SER A 391 18.19 11.30 -17.70
CA SER A 391 18.40 10.59 -18.98
C SER A 391 18.23 9.08 -18.88
N ASP A 392 18.69 8.44 -17.79
CA ASP A 392 18.48 7.00 -17.58
C ASP A 392 16.98 6.66 -17.41
N MET A 393 16.25 7.46 -16.64
CA MET A 393 14.81 7.26 -16.47
C MET A 393 14.07 7.43 -17.80
N ALA A 394 14.46 8.41 -18.62
CA ALA A 394 13.88 8.58 -19.96
C ALA A 394 14.20 7.40 -20.89
N LEU A 395 15.42 6.87 -20.83
CA LEU A 395 15.87 5.71 -21.60
C LEU A 395 15.14 4.42 -21.22
N LEU A 396 14.86 4.22 -19.93
CA LEU A 396 14.31 2.97 -19.41
C LEU A 396 12.78 2.99 -19.28
N ARG A 397 12.13 4.15 -19.36
CA ARG A 397 10.70 4.28 -19.08
C ARG A 397 9.86 3.38 -19.98
N GLY A 398 9.16 2.42 -19.38
CA GLY A 398 8.30 1.49 -20.10
C GLY A 398 9.04 0.40 -20.89
N GLU A 399 10.38 0.45 -20.94
CA GLU A 399 11.22 -0.50 -21.66
C GLU A 399 11.43 -1.79 -20.88
N THR A 400 11.87 -2.84 -21.56
CA THR A 400 12.24 -4.10 -20.90
C THR A 400 13.64 -4.00 -20.26
N ALA A 401 14.24 -5.15 -19.93
CA ALA A 401 15.61 -5.18 -19.42
C ALA A 401 16.57 -4.47 -20.39
N TYR A 402 17.46 -3.63 -19.85
CA TYR A 402 18.45 -2.93 -20.66
C TYR A 402 19.55 -3.90 -21.11
N LYS A 403 19.78 -3.99 -22.43
CA LYS A 403 20.82 -4.83 -23.04
C LYS A 403 20.80 -6.28 -22.49
N HIS A 404 21.92 -6.78 -21.98
CA HIS A 404 22.07 -8.13 -21.42
C HIS A 404 21.86 -8.20 -19.90
N TYR A 405 21.51 -7.09 -19.25
CA TYR A 405 21.25 -7.09 -17.82
C TYR A 405 19.91 -7.78 -17.52
N ASN A 406 19.82 -8.46 -16.39
CA ASN A 406 18.59 -9.13 -15.95
C ASN A 406 17.86 -8.38 -14.82
N ALA A 407 18.42 -7.27 -14.37
CA ALA A 407 17.86 -6.44 -13.31
C ALA A 407 18.42 -5.02 -13.42
N HIS A 408 17.66 -4.05 -12.92
CA HIS A 408 18.10 -2.68 -12.70
C HIS A 408 18.20 -2.42 -11.20
N TYR A 409 19.23 -1.67 -10.78
CA TYR A 409 19.43 -1.25 -9.39
C TYR A 409 19.51 0.26 -9.32
N ILE A 410 18.71 0.87 -8.45
CA ILE A 410 18.47 2.30 -8.44
C ILE A 410 18.58 2.81 -6.99
N PRO A 411 19.70 3.39 -6.57
CA PRO A 411 19.74 4.18 -5.35
C PRO A 411 18.85 5.41 -5.53
N VAL A 412 17.85 5.58 -4.67
CA VAL A 412 16.83 6.62 -4.86
C VAL A 412 16.77 7.62 -3.71
N VAL A 413 16.28 8.81 -4.04
CA VAL A 413 15.88 9.87 -3.10
C VAL A 413 14.44 10.30 -3.44
N PRO A 414 13.64 10.68 -2.43
CA PRO A 414 12.29 11.19 -2.68
C PRO A 414 12.35 12.52 -3.45
N THR A 415 11.34 12.80 -4.28
CA THR A 415 11.29 14.06 -5.05
C THR A 415 10.90 15.27 -4.21
N ASP A 416 10.36 15.04 -3.02
CA ASP A 416 10.02 16.06 -2.04
C ASP A 416 10.41 15.60 -0.63
N ASP A 417 10.41 16.52 0.32
CA ASP A 417 10.84 16.26 1.70
C ASP A 417 9.75 15.60 2.57
N SER A 418 8.62 15.18 1.99
CA SER A 418 7.54 14.55 2.73
C SER A 418 7.89 13.11 3.09
N PHE A 419 7.59 12.72 4.33
CA PHE A 419 7.60 11.30 4.73
C PHE A 419 6.59 10.46 3.93
N ASP A 420 5.56 11.09 3.36
CA ASP A 420 4.55 10.45 2.52
C ASP A 420 4.86 10.57 1.02
N CYS A 421 6.09 10.94 0.63
CA CYS A 421 6.48 11.02 -0.78
C CYS A 421 6.34 9.63 -1.44
N SER A 422 5.63 9.57 -2.56
CA SER A 422 5.43 8.35 -3.35
C SER A 422 6.24 8.32 -4.65
N VAL A 423 7.02 9.37 -4.91
CA VAL A 423 7.80 9.52 -6.14
C VAL A 423 9.27 9.63 -5.76
N TYR A 424 10.07 8.71 -6.30
CA TYR A 424 11.48 8.58 -6.00
C TYR A 424 12.26 8.64 -7.31
N TYR A 425 13.35 9.39 -7.31
CA TYR A 425 14.24 9.51 -8.47
C TYR A 425 15.63 8.97 -8.16
N PRO A 426 16.37 8.50 -9.19
CA PRO A 426 17.74 8.08 -9.02
C PRO A 426 18.59 9.21 -8.44
N CYS A 427 19.49 8.86 -7.53
CA CYS A 427 20.39 9.82 -6.89
C CYS A 427 21.22 10.60 -7.93
N LEU A 428 21.27 11.92 -7.80
CA LEU A 428 22.23 12.77 -8.51
C LEU A 428 23.65 12.58 -7.93
N VAL A 429 24.65 13.09 -8.64
CA VAL A 429 26.05 13.08 -8.16
C VAL A 429 26.14 13.75 -6.79
N GLY A 430 26.71 13.04 -5.82
CA GLY A 430 26.91 13.53 -4.45
C GLY A 430 25.68 13.44 -3.54
N GLN A 431 24.51 13.01 -4.04
CA GLN A 431 23.36 12.73 -3.19
C GLN A 431 23.49 11.37 -2.50
N ALA A 432 23.15 11.33 -1.21
CA ALA A 432 23.10 10.09 -0.46
C ALA A 432 21.71 9.45 -0.61
N PRO A 433 21.62 8.15 -0.95
CA PRO A 433 20.34 7.47 -1.11
C PRO A 433 19.61 7.33 0.22
N VAL A 434 18.29 7.47 0.16
CA VAL A 434 17.35 7.22 1.27
C VAL A 434 16.96 5.74 1.32
N CYS A 435 16.85 5.11 0.16
CA CYS A 435 16.63 3.67 0.00
C CYS A 435 17.06 3.25 -1.40
N ASP A 436 16.87 1.97 -1.71
CA ASP A 436 17.19 1.41 -3.01
C ASP A 436 15.93 0.80 -3.64
N GLU A 437 15.78 0.98 -4.94
CA GLU A 437 14.82 0.27 -5.78
C GLU A 437 15.53 -0.75 -6.67
N LEU A 438 14.82 -1.84 -6.94
CA LEU A 438 15.28 -2.92 -7.82
C LEU A 438 14.15 -3.35 -8.73
N VAL A 439 14.47 -3.50 -10.02
CA VAL A 439 13.53 -3.99 -11.03
C VAL A 439 14.07 -5.28 -11.63
N ILE A 440 13.25 -6.33 -11.62
CA ILE A 440 13.55 -7.60 -12.29
C ILE A 440 12.57 -7.84 -13.43
N PHE A 441 12.97 -8.65 -14.41
CA PHE A 441 12.22 -8.83 -15.66
C PHE A 441 11.64 -10.23 -15.85
N GLN A 442 11.86 -11.13 -14.89
CA GLN A 442 11.30 -12.48 -14.92
C GLN A 442 10.71 -12.85 -13.57
N ARG A 443 9.52 -13.45 -13.59
CA ARG A 443 8.85 -13.93 -12.36
C ARG A 443 9.70 -14.89 -11.54
N SER A 444 10.47 -15.76 -12.20
CA SER A 444 11.34 -16.75 -11.57
C SER A 444 12.60 -16.16 -10.96
N GLN A 445 12.83 -14.84 -11.10
CA GLN A 445 13.84 -14.14 -10.34
C GLN A 445 13.37 -13.78 -8.93
N ALA A 446 12.10 -13.98 -8.57
CA ALA A 446 11.59 -13.69 -7.24
C ALA A 446 10.85 -14.89 -6.64
N LEU A 447 11.09 -15.12 -5.35
CA LEU A 447 10.41 -16.14 -4.55
C LEU A 447 9.71 -15.46 -3.37
N PRO A 448 8.37 -15.28 -3.40
CA PRO A 448 7.65 -14.75 -2.25
C PRO A 448 7.85 -15.69 -1.05
N ARG A 449 8.24 -15.12 0.09
CA ARG A 449 8.58 -15.93 1.26
C ARG A 449 7.90 -15.47 2.54
N PHE A 450 7.78 -14.16 2.77
CA PHE A 450 7.10 -13.66 3.95
C PHE A 450 5.97 -12.71 3.57
N TRP A 451 4.77 -13.03 4.02
CA TRP A 451 3.63 -12.13 3.97
C TRP A 451 3.49 -11.47 5.34
N VAL A 452 3.70 -10.15 5.38
CA VAL A 452 3.56 -9.36 6.60
C VAL A 452 2.23 -8.59 6.56
N GLU A 453 1.39 -8.80 7.56
CA GLU A 453 0.27 -7.93 7.87
C GLU A 453 0.76 -6.78 8.74
N LEU A 454 0.43 -5.56 8.34
CA LEU A 454 0.75 -4.36 9.09
C LEU A 454 -0.43 -3.96 9.97
N ARG A 455 -0.12 -3.38 11.12
CA ARG A 455 -1.08 -2.66 11.96
C ARG A 455 -0.71 -1.20 12.01
N TRP A 456 -1.71 -0.34 12.03
CA TRP A 456 -1.49 1.08 12.24
C TRP A 456 -0.90 1.30 13.65
N GLU A 457 0.28 1.90 13.72
CA GLU A 457 0.90 2.35 14.97
C GLU A 457 0.76 3.86 15.01
N ASN A 458 -0.25 4.34 15.74
CA ASN A 458 -0.38 5.78 15.94
C ASN A 458 0.73 6.23 16.91
N PRO A 459 1.63 7.16 16.50
CA PRO A 459 2.72 7.63 17.35
C PRO A 459 2.23 8.31 18.64
N LEU A 460 0.98 8.80 18.67
CA LEU A 460 0.35 9.44 19.82
C LEU A 460 -0.51 8.47 20.67
N THR A 461 -0.77 7.24 20.20
CA THR A 461 -1.66 6.27 20.89
C THR A 461 -0.91 5.11 21.52
N ILE A 462 0.40 5.24 21.75
CA ILE A 462 1.05 4.42 22.78
C ILE A 462 0.65 4.99 24.16
N GLY A 463 -0.64 4.94 24.47
CA GLY A 463 -1.08 4.90 25.84
C GLY A 463 -0.47 3.66 26.50
N PRO A 464 -0.19 3.67 27.82
CA PRO A 464 0.42 2.56 28.56
C PRO A 464 -0.46 1.28 28.66
N SER A 465 -1.27 0.98 27.64
CA SER A 465 -2.48 0.16 27.76
C SER A 465 -2.43 -1.21 27.06
N GLN A 466 -1.26 -1.71 26.67
CA GLN A 466 -1.12 -3.16 26.47
C GLN A 466 -0.13 -3.67 27.50
N MET A 467 -0.66 -4.13 28.64
CA MET A 467 0.15 -4.85 29.61
C MET A 467 0.76 -6.07 28.89
N PRO A 468 2.10 -6.21 28.88
CA PRO A 468 2.77 -7.34 28.27
C PRO A 468 2.28 -8.65 28.91
N ALA A 469 1.90 -9.63 28.09
CA ALA A 469 1.41 -10.91 28.56
C ALA A 469 2.55 -11.84 29.01
N PHE A 470 3.75 -11.63 28.46
CA PHE A 470 4.96 -12.38 28.78
C PHE A 470 6.15 -11.46 29.05
N ALA A 471 7.15 -11.95 29.80
CA ALA A 471 8.36 -11.19 30.09
C ALA A 471 9.15 -10.78 28.83
N GLY A 472 9.03 -11.54 27.73
CA GLY A 472 9.62 -11.19 26.44
C GLY A 472 8.99 -9.95 25.80
N ASP A 473 7.70 -9.70 26.04
CA ASP A 473 6.97 -8.55 25.48
C ASP A 473 7.36 -7.24 26.18
N LEU A 474 7.95 -7.32 27.38
CA LEU A 474 8.52 -6.17 28.09
C LEU A 474 9.78 -5.64 27.42
N ILE A 475 10.54 -6.47 26.71
CA ILE A 475 11.87 -6.12 26.22
C ILE A 475 11.81 -4.96 25.19
N PRO A 476 10.93 -4.97 24.17
CA PRO A 476 10.84 -3.86 23.22
C PRO A 476 10.29 -2.57 23.83
N VAL A 477 9.49 -2.66 24.88
CA VAL A 477 8.94 -1.52 25.63
C VAL A 477 10.02 -0.92 26.53
N LEU A 478 10.80 -1.77 27.21
CA LEU A 478 11.95 -1.42 28.04
C LEU A 478 13.05 -0.75 27.22
N MET A 479 13.41 -1.30 26.06
CA MET A 479 14.48 -0.74 25.22
C MET A 479 14.10 0.65 24.69
N ARG A 480 12.87 0.84 24.21
CA ARG A 480 12.38 2.16 23.77
C ARG A 480 12.21 3.18 24.90
N ALA A 481 11.84 2.72 26.09
CA ALA A 481 11.79 3.55 27.29
C ALA A 481 13.19 4.06 27.71
N LEU A 482 14.23 3.28 27.44
CA LEU A 482 15.61 3.62 27.76
C LEU A 482 16.29 4.49 26.68
N GLU A 483 15.81 4.45 25.44
CA GLU A 483 16.30 5.27 24.31
C GLU A 483 15.97 6.77 24.46
N HIS A 484 15.02 7.14 25.32
CA HIS A 484 14.69 8.55 25.62
C HIS A 484 15.12 8.92 27.05
N ALA A 485 16.41 9.20 27.22
CA ALA A 485 17.10 9.36 28.51
C ALA A 485 16.51 10.44 29.46
N ASP A 486 15.81 11.44 28.92
CA ASP A 486 15.38 12.61 29.69
C ASP A 486 13.93 12.51 30.22
N ALA A 487 13.14 11.56 29.72
CA ALA A 487 11.74 11.42 30.07
C ALA A 487 11.50 10.21 30.99
N HIS A 488 11.24 10.50 32.26
CA HIS A 488 10.55 9.64 33.25
C HIS A 488 11.40 8.85 34.25
N GLN A 489 11.80 9.53 35.33
CA GLN A 489 11.98 8.91 36.66
C GLN A 489 10.79 8.03 37.09
N ARG A 490 9.57 8.36 36.63
CA ARG A 490 8.33 7.61 36.92
C ARG A 490 8.34 6.23 36.26
N LEU A 491 8.80 6.13 35.03
CA LEU A 491 8.88 4.88 34.27
C LEU A 491 9.97 3.98 34.85
N ARG A 492 11.13 4.57 35.17
CA ARG A 492 12.22 3.88 35.88
C ARG A 492 11.77 3.29 37.22
N ARG A 493 10.91 4.01 37.96
CA ARG A 493 10.34 3.54 39.24
C ARG A 493 9.38 2.37 39.06
N VAL A 494 8.51 2.43 38.04
CA VAL A 494 7.56 1.36 37.71
C VAL A 494 8.30 0.11 37.24
N LEU A 495 9.32 0.27 36.40
CA LEU A 495 10.15 -0.84 35.93
C LEU A 495 10.91 -1.50 37.08
N ASN A 496 11.49 -0.71 37.99
CA ASN A 496 12.16 -1.24 39.17
C ASN A 496 11.19 -2.00 40.10
N GLN A 497 9.95 -1.51 40.29
CA GLN A 497 8.93 -2.20 41.09
C GLN A 497 8.49 -3.53 40.46
N HIS A 498 8.34 -3.59 39.13
CA HIS A 498 8.00 -4.83 38.44
C HIS A 498 9.18 -5.81 38.40
N LEU A 499 10.41 -5.30 38.24
CA LEU A 499 11.63 -6.09 38.31
C LEU A 499 11.82 -6.68 39.71
N GLU A 500 11.57 -5.92 40.79
CA GLU A 500 11.59 -6.43 42.17
C GLU A 500 10.58 -7.55 42.41
N ARG A 501 9.34 -7.40 41.91
CA ARG A 501 8.31 -8.46 42.00
C ARG A 501 8.72 -9.71 41.21
N PHE A 502 9.28 -9.53 40.01
CA PHE A 502 9.78 -10.62 39.19
C PHE A 502 10.94 -11.35 39.86
N LEU A 503 11.88 -10.62 40.48
CA LEU A 503 12.98 -11.17 41.27
C LEU A 503 12.49 -11.90 42.55
N GLN A 504 11.39 -11.47 43.15
CA GLN A 504 10.76 -12.17 44.27
C GLN A 504 10.07 -13.47 43.83
N GLN A 505 9.54 -13.53 42.61
CA GLN A 505 8.97 -14.74 42.02
C GLN A 505 10.05 -15.70 41.50
N ALA A 506 11.20 -15.18 41.06
CA ALA A 506 12.38 -15.96 40.66
C ALA A 506 13.12 -16.64 41.84
N ARG A 507 12.61 -16.54 43.08
CA ARG A 507 13.18 -17.18 44.28
C ARG A 507 13.36 -18.68 44.17
N ASP A 508 12.65 -19.34 43.26
CA ASP A 508 12.68 -20.80 43.07
C ASP A 508 13.63 -21.25 41.93
N ASN A 509 14.38 -20.34 41.30
CA ASN A 509 15.31 -20.67 40.21
C ASN A 509 16.74 -20.18 40.50
N GLU A 510 17.56 -21.06 41.08
CA GLU A 510 18.94 -20.81 41.52
C GLU A 510 19.87 -20.36 40.39
N GLU A 511 19.71 -20.90 39.18
CA GLU A 511 20.55 -20.61 38.02
C GLU A 511 20.29 -19.19 37.48
N MET A 512 19.02 -18.82 37.38
CA MET A 512 18.61 -17.47 37.03
C MET A 512 19.04 -16.47 38.12
N ARG A 513 19.01 -16.90 39.39
CA ARG A 513 19.53 -16.14 40.54
C ARG A 513 21.03 -15.86 40.42
N GLN A 514 21.83 -16.83 39.99
CA GLN A 514 23.27 -16.66 39.82
C GLN A 514 23.61 -15.74 38.65
N GLN A 515 22.88 -15.83 37.53
CA GLN A 515 23.06 -14.93 36.38
C GLN A 515 22.62 -13.49 36.70
N PHE A 516 21.54 -13.31 37.46
CA PHE A 516 21.08 -11.99 37.89
C PHE A 516 21.90 -11.42 39.06
N ALA A 517 22.43 -12.24 39.97
CA ALA A 517 23.31 -11.79 41.05
C ALA A 517 24.66 -11.26 40.52
N GLN A 518 25.02 -11.55 39.27
CA GLN A 518 26.16 -10.91 38.60
C GLN A 518 25.83 -9.51 38.07
N LEU A 519 24.54 -9.22 37.85
CA LEU A 519 24.06 -7.92 37.36
C LEU A 519 23.78 -6.94 38.50
N PHE A 520 23.60 -7.42 39.74
CA PHE A 520 23.25 -6.61 40.91
C PHE A 520 24.15 -6.98 42.09
N ASN A 521 24.70 -5.98 42.79
CA ASN A 521 25.54 -6.21 43.96
C ASN A 521 24.72 -6.77 45.15
N GLY A 522 25.42 -7.17 46.23
CA GLY A 522 24.80 -7.73 47.44
C GLY A 522 23.79 -6.83 48.18
N ARG A 523 23.53 -5.60 47.69
CA ARG A 523 22.49 -4.68 48.18
C ARG A 523 21.28 -4.59 47.24
N GLY A 524 21.25 -5.35 46.15
CA GLY A 524 20.18 -5.35 45.15
C GLY A 524 20.28 -4.19 44.15
N GLU A 525 21.39 -3.46 44.13
CA GLU A 525 21.63 -2.36 43.19
C GLU A 525 22.40 -2.89 41.96
N MET A 526 22.06 -2.43 40.76
CA MET A 526 22.75 -2.86 39.54
C MET A 526 24.26 -2.58 39.69
N ASP A 527 25.08 -3.59 39.40
CA ASP A 527 26.52 -3.49 39.63
C ASP A 527 27.09 -2.28 38.87
N LEU A 528 27.86 -1.46 39.60
CA LEU A 528 28.29 -0.16 39.11
C LEU A 528 29.24 -0.30 37.90
N SER A 529 29.90 -1.45 37.73
CA SER A 529 30.73 -1.74 36.55
C SER A 529 29.89 -2.01 35.31
N VAL A 530 28.77 -2.73 35.44
CA VAL A 530 27.78 -2.98 34.39
C VAL A 530 27.09 -1.67 34.01
N TYR A 531 26.72 -0.86 35.00
CA TYR A 531 26.15 0.46 34.77
C TYR A 531 27.13 1.43 34.08
N ARG A 532 28.41 1.44 34.49
CA ARG A 532 29.46 2.28 33.87
C ARG A 532 29.81 1.82 32.44
N ALA A 533 29.78 0.52 32.18
CA ALA A 533 29.97 -0.04 30.84
C ALA A 533 28.80 0.32 29.90
N LEU A 534 27.58 0.38 30.44
CA LEU A 534 26.37 0.74 29.67
C LEU A 534 26.19 2.25 29.47
N THR A 535 26.73 3.11 30.35
CA THR A 535 26.35 4.54 30.39
C THR A 535 27.50 5.55 30.43
N GLY A 536 28.75 5.15 30.64
CA GLY A 536 29.93 6.00 30.43
C GLY A 536 30.10 7.24 31.31
N LEU A 537 29.29 7.48 32.36
CA LEU A 537 29.29 8.74 33.11
C LEU A 537 29.18 8.57 34.64
N VAL A 538 29.80 9.52 35.35
CA VAL A 538 29.89 9.65 36.82
C VAL A 538 29.01 10.83 37.25
N PHE A 539 28.16 10.73 38.28
CA PHE A 539 27.91 11.80 39.29
C PHE A 539 26.89 11.42 40.40
N THR A 540 26.91 12.24 41.46
CA THR A 540 26.43 12.06 42.86
C THR A 540 24.95 12.42 43.16
N GLN A 541 24.57 12.25 44.44
CA GLN A 541 23.30 11.79 45.03
C GLN A 541 22.51 12.88 45.83
N ALA A 542 21.14 12.89 45.80
CA ALA A 542 20.26 13.27 46.95
C ALA A 542 18.70 13.28 46.73
N MET A 543 17.95 12.71 47.72
CA MET A 543 16.53 12.87 48.23
C MET A 543 15.32 12.36 47.37
N ARG A 544 14.41 11.42 47.75
CA ARG A 544 13.42 11.16 48.87
C ARG A 544 12.28 12.21 48.96
N SER A 545 10.94 11.97 48.94
CA SER A 545 10.04 10.91 49.50
C SER A 545 8.58 10.92 48.92
N ASP A 546 7.76 9.91 49.27
CA ASP A 546 6.40 9.44 48.80
C ASP A 546 5.18 10.07 49.54
N PRO A 547 3.92 10.04 49.01
CA PRO A 547 2.91 9.04 49.45
C PRO A 547 1.83 8.60 48.40
N PHE A 548 1.48 7.30 48.37
CA PHE A 548 0.30 6.70 47.70
C PHE A 548 -0.90 6.48 48.64
N LYS A 549 -2.14 6.61 48.13
CA LYS A 549 -3.29 5.73 48.52
C LYS A 549 -4.52 5.85 47.59
N ARG A 550 -5.12 4.70 47.21
CA ARG A 550 -6.46 4.42 46.61
C ARG A 550 -6.53 4.10 45.10
N VAL A 551 -6.33 2.82 44.71
CA VAL A 551 -6.75 2.24 43.40
C VAL A 551 -7.24 0.78 43.50
N ASP A 552 -7.25 0.13 44.67
CA ASP A 552 -7.53 -1.33 44.76
C ASP A 552 -9.01 -1.74 44.62
N ASP A 553 -9.95 -0.80 44.58
CA ASP A 553 -11.38 -1.13 44.53
C ASP A 553 -11.93 -1.29 43.09
N TRP A 554 -11.12 -1.04 42.05
CA TRP A 554 -11.62 -0.89 40.67
C TRP A 554 -11.55 -2.17 39.81
N TYR A 555 -10.75 -3.18 40.14
CA TYR A 555 -10.25 -4.14 39.14
C TYR A 555 -10.81 -5.57 39.14
N LYS A 556 -11.96 -5.86 39.76
CA LYS A 556 -12.45 -7.26 39.91
C LYS A 556 -13.53 -7.76 38.95
N GLY A 557 -13.67 -7.20 37.75
CA GLY A 557 -14.48 -7.87 36.74
C GLY A 557 -14.32 -7.26 35.36
N GLN A 558 -13.74 -8.02 34.43
CA GLN A 558 -14.42 -8.42 33.19
C GLN A 558 -13.47 -9.21 32.28
N ARG A 559 -13.99 -10.33 31.78
CA ARG A 559 -13.51 -11.06 30.60
C ARG A 559 -14.73 -11.27 29.69
N ASP A 560 -14.41 -11.27 28.40
CA ASP A 560 -15.19 -11.68 27.23
C ASP A 560 -15.97 -10.59 26.47
N ALA A 561 -15.37 -10.25 25.30
CA ALA A 561 -15.98 -9.73 24.08
C ALA A 561 -16.61 -8.31 24.07
N GLN A 562 -15.79 -7.25 24.21
CA GLN A 562 -16.05 -5.88 23.72
C GLN A 562 -15.05 -4.94 24.41
N ASP A 563 -14.02 -4.45 23.71
CA ASP A 563 -13.15 -3.39 24.27
C ASP A 563 -12.92 -2.28 23.23
N VAL A 564 -14.03 -1.72 22.76
CA VAL A 564 -14.14 -0.26 22.72
C VAL A 564 -14.59 0.11 24.13
N PRO A 565 -14.03 1.14 24.81
CA PRO A 565 -14.62 1.65 26.04
C PRO A 565 -16.15 1.74 25.85
N ALA A 566 -16.94 1.43 26.87
CA ALA A 566 -18.41 1.52 26.82
C ALA A 566 -18.82 2.97 26.55
N LEU A 567 -18.73 3.36 25.28
CA LEU A 567 -18.92 4.69 24.80
C LEU A 567 -20.43 4.86 24.72
N GLU A 568 -20.98 5.66 25.62
CA GLU A 568 -22.37 6.06 25.42
C GLU A 568 -22.37 7.16 24.37
N TRP A 569 -23.15 6.99 23.32
CA TRP A 569 -23.37 8.02 22.32
C TRP A 569 -24.80 8.53 22.39
N ASP A 570 -24.95 9.82 22.15
CA ASP A 570 -26.25 10.44 21.98
C ASP A 570 -26.70 10.30 20.52
N GLY A 571 -28.01 10.46 20.30
CA GLY A 571 -28.54 10.61 18.96
C GLY A 571 -27.93 11.82 18.25
N ARG A 572 -28.10 11.82 16.92
CA ARG A 572 -27.71 12.95 16.07
C ARG A 572 -28.32 14.27 16.59
N SER A 573 -27.53 15.35 16.55
CA SER A 573 -28.04 16.71 16.79
C SER A 573 -29.25 17.06 15.88
N PRO A 574 -30.19 17.90 16.33
CA PRO A 574 -31.42 18.18 15.58
C PRO A 574 -31.17 18.92 14.25
N ARG A 575 -30.08 19.68 14.16
CA ARG A 575 -29.65 20.43 12.98
C ARG A 575 -28.12 20.39 12.84
N PRO A 576 -27.57 20.64 11.64
CA PRO A 576 -26.16 20.90 11.51
C PRO A 576 -25.84 22.27 12.13
N MET A 577 -24.62 22.42 12.64
CA MET A 577 -24.18 23.63 13.32
C MET A 577 -22.68 23.84 13.11
N THR A 578 -22.23 25.08 13.27
CA THR A 578 -20.81 25.44 13.23
C THR A 578 -20.04 24.77 14.37
N PHE A 579 -18.71 24.75 14.32
CA PHE A 579 -17.91 24.10 15.36
C PHE A 579 -18.07 24.76 16.74
N GLU A 580 -18.23 26.09 16.79
CA GLU A 580 -18.48 26.80 18.05
C GLU A 580 -19.88 26.49 18.60
N GLU A 581 -20.91 26.49 17.75
CA GLU A 581 -22.25 26.04 18.15
C GLU A 581 -22.23 24.59 18.62
N ALA A 582 -21.39 23.75 18.01
CA ALA A 582 -21.24 22.35 18.38
C ALA A 582 -20.69 22.18 19.79
N LYS A 583 -19.63 22.92 20.13
CA LYS A 583 -19.10 22.96 21.50
C LYS A 583 -20.14 23.48 22.49
N ALA A 584 -20.87 24.54 22.14
CA ALA A 584 -21.94 25.08 22.98
C ALA A 584 -23.09 24.07 23.18
N TYR A 585 -23.48 23.35 22.12
CA TYR A 585 -24.51 22.32 22.17
C TYR A 585 -24.12 21.18 23.12
N VAL A 586 -22.91 20.67 22.98
CA VAL A 586 -22.35 19.62 23.86
C VAL A 586 -22.24 20.13 25.30
N ALA A 587 -21.76 21.36 25.50
CA ALA A 587 -21.68 21.98 26.82
C ALA A 587 -23.05 22.19 27.46
N SER A 588 -24.11 22.42 26.70
CA SER A 588 -25.47 22.52 27.26
C SER A 588 -26.05 21.19 27.73
N ARG A 589 -25.43 20.05 27.36
CA ARG A 589 -25.77 18.70 27.83
C ARG A 589 -24.99 18.28 29.09
N SER A 590 -24.31 19.22 29.75
CA SER A 590 -23.28 19.00 30.78
C SER A 590 -23.69 18.26 32.07
N SER A 591 -24.95 17.87 32.26
CA SER A 591 -25.34 16.98 33.38
C SER A 591 -24.81 15.53 33.24
N GLY A 592 -24.13 15.19 32.14
CA GLY A 592 -23.73 13.82 31.85
C GLY A 592 -22.29 13.57 31.39
N GLY A 593 -21.39 14.56 31.38
CA GLY A 593 -20.01 14.36 30.89
C GLY A 593 -19.86 14.25 29.36
N TRP A 594 -20.89 14.66 28.62
CA TRP A 594 -20.89 14.64 27.15
C TRP A 594 -19.79 15.52 26.57
N ARG A 595 -19.11 15.00 25.55
CA ARG A 595 -18.11 15.71 24.76
C ARG A 595 -18.30 15.47 23.26
N LEU A 596 -17.60 16.26 22.44
CA LEU A 596 -17.45 15.94 21.03
C LEU A 596 -16.63 14.64 20.89
N PRO A 597 -16.97 13.78 19.91
CA PRO A 597 -16.24 12.55 19.65
C PRO A 597 -14.92 12.87 18.99
N THR A 598 -13.88 12.14 19.35
CA THR A 598 -12.64 12.11 18.58
C THR A 598 -12.90 11.57 17.17
N ILE A 599 -11.97 11.81 16.25
CA ILE A 599 -12.06 11.30 14.88
C ILE A 599 -12.23 9.78 14.86
N TRP A 600 -11.51 9.08 15.74
CA TRP A 600 -11.55 7.63 15.92
C TRP A 600 -12.89 7.12 16.42
N GLU A 601 -13.51 7.84 17.35
CA GLU A 601 -14.84 7.47 17.86
C GLU A 601 -15.89 7.59 16.75
N LEU A 602 -15.80 8.62 15.90
CA LEU A 602 -16.68 8.74 14.74
C LEU A 602 -16.43 7.64 13.69
N GLU A 603 -15.18 7.30 13.40
CA GLU A 603 -14.86 6.19 12.49
C GLU A 603 -15.37 4.85 13.04
N THR A 604 -15.24 4.64 14.36
CA THR A 604 -15.74 3.43 15.04
C THR A 604 -17.28 3.38 14.97
N LEU A 605 -17.96 4.49 15.26
CA LEU A 605 -19.41 4.60 15.14
C LEU A 605 -19.87 4.35 13.69
N TYR A 606 -19.11 4.84 12.70
CA TYR A 606 -19.37 4.54 11.30
C TYR A 606 -19.23 3.05 11.00
N GLN A 607 -18.15 2.38 11.44
CA GLN A 607 -17.96 0.94 11.23
C GLN A 607 -19.08 0.11 11.88
N GLN A 608 -19.60 0.58 13.01
CA GLN A 608 -20.67 -0.09 13.76
C GLN A 608 -22.09 0.35 13.34
N ARG A 609 -22.25 1.27 12.38
CA ARG A 609 -23.55 1.88 12.04
C ARG A 609 -24.67 0.88 11.71
N SER A 610 -24.33 -0.29 11.16
CA SER A 610 -25.29 -1.36 10.91
C SER A 610 -25.86 -1.98 12.19
N VAL A 611 -25.03 -2.09 13.23
CA VAL A 611 -25.42 -2.58 14.56
C VAL A 611 -26.26 -1.53 15.28
N LEU A 612 -25.98 -0.25 15.04
CA LEU A 612 -26.74 0.88 15.58
C LEU A 612 -28.12 1.05 14.95
N GLY A 613 -28.43 0.31 13.88
CA GLY A 613 -29.71 0.41 13.16
C GLY A 613 -29.90 1.73 12.41
N GLU A 614 -28.85 2.55 12.27
CA GLU A 614 -28.93 3.87 11.67
C GLU A 614 -28.31 3.88 10.28
N LYS A 615 -29.15 4.14 9.27
CA LYS A 615 -28.69 4.59 7.95
C LYS A 615 -28.61 6.12 8.00
N ASP A 616 -27.42 6.65 8.27
CA ASP A 616 -27.14 8.08 8.21
C ASP A 616 -26.07 8.33 7.14
N ASP A 617 -26.31 9.31 6.26
CA ASP A 617 -25.43 9.70 5.16
C ASP A 617 -24.74 11.06 5.40
N ARG A 618 -24.88 11.61 6.60
CA ARG A 618 -24.45 12.97 6.94
C ARG A 618 -23.03 13.03 7.46
N TRP A 619 -22.53 14.25 7.55
CA TRP A 619 -21.20 14.59 8.04
C TRP A 619 -21.27 15.03 9.51
N TYR A 620 -20.30 14.57 10.31
CA TYR A 620 -20.24 14.80 11.74
C TYR A 620 -18.95 15.48 12.18
N TRP A 621 -19.08 16.45 13.09
CA TRP A 621 -17.96 17.10 13.74
C TRP A 621 -17.19 16.17 14.67
N SER A 622 -15.87 16.10 14.47
CA SER A 622 -14.94 15.61 15.48
C SER A 622 -14.55 16.71 16.47
N GLY A 623 -14.21 16.35 17.71
CA GLY A 623 -13.50 17.22 18.65
C GLY A 623 -11.98 17.23 18.45
N THR A 624 -11.44 16.44 17.52
CA THR A 624 -10.01 16.35 17.22
C THR A 624 -9.58 17.51 16.32
N PRO A 625 -8.72 18.44 16.78
CA PRO A 625 -8.22 19.53 15.94
C PRO A 625 -7.28 19.02 14.85
N ILE A 626 -7.04 19.84 13.83
CA ILE A 626 -6.03 19.58 12.80
C ILE A 626 -4.75 20.33 13.15
N ASP A 627 -3.66 19.58 13.30
CA ASP A 627 -2.34 20.16 13.58
C ASP A 627 -1.91 21.08 12.43
N GLY A 628 -1.41 22.27 12.80
CA GLY A 628 -0.89 23.26 11.85
C GLY A 628 -1.95 24.03 11.05
N LYS A 629 -3.26 23.79 11.26
CA LYS A 629 -4.33 24.52 10.56
C LYS A 629 -5.37 25.10 11.54
N PRO A 630 -5.07 26.23 12.21
CA PRO A 630 -6.05 26.90 13.06
C PRO A 630 -7.28 27.29 12.22
N GLY A 631 -8.48 26.98 12.73
CA GLY A 631 -9.75 27.22 12.00
C GLY A 631 -10.30 26.00 11.25
N CYS A 632 -9.62 24.86 11.30
CA CYS A 632 -10.07 23.60 10.69
C CYS A 632 -10.20 22.49 11.74
N VAL A 633 -11.17 21.59 11.55
CA VAL A 633 -11.40 20.41 12.41
C VAL A 633 -11.76 19.22 11.52
N TRP A 634 -11.45 18.02 11.97
CA TRP A 634 -11.84 16.80 11.26
C TRP A 634 -13.35 16.60 11.25
N VAL A 635 -13.87 16.07 10.14
CA VAL A 635 -15.25 15.61 10.00
C VAL A 635 -15.30 14.24 9.35
N VAL A 636 -16.29 13.44 9.72
CA VAL A 636 -16.49 12.09 9.18
C VAL A 636 -17.87 11.98 8.53
N GLY A 637 -17.90 11.56 7.27
CA GLY A 637 -19.10 11.29 6.49
C GLY A 637 -19.62 9.88 6.75
N PHE A 638 -20.85 9.74 7.23
CA PHE A 638 -21.41 8.42 7.55
C PHE A 638 -22.00 7.68 6.35
N GLY A 639 -22.13 8.35 5.19
CA GLY A 639 -22.57 7.72 3.95
C GLY A 639 -21.53 6.77 3.36
N ASP A 640 -20.26 7.14 3.44
CA ASP A 640 -19.14 6.48 2.77
C ASP A 640 -17.92 6.24 3.70
N GLY A 641 -17.93 6.79 4.91
CA GLY A 641 -16.84 6.65 5.87
C GLY A 641 -15.68 7.59 5.61
N VAL A 642 -15.86 8.55 4.68
CA VAL A 642 -14.78 9.46 4.29
C VAL A 642 -14.51 10.44 5.43
N VAL A 643 -13.23 10.64 5.72
CA VAL A 643 -12.72 11.59 6.69
C VAL A 643 -12.15 12.78 5.93
N VAL A 644 -12.68 13.99 6.17
CA VAL A 644 -12.18 15.22 5.53
C VAL A 644 -11.96 16.34 6.53
N ILE A 645 -11.33 17.41 6.03
CA ILE A 645 -11.12 18.65 6.77
C ILE A 645 -12.35 19.55 6.60
N GLY A 646 -12.99 19.93 7.71
CA GLY A 646 -14.07 20.90 7.76
C GLY A 646 -13.58 22.25 8.29
N GLY A 647 -13.94 23.35 7.61
CA GLY A 647 -13.73 24.70 8.15
C GLY A 647 -14.68 24.96 9.32
N MET A 648 -14.22 25.55 10.42
CA MET A 648 -15.02 25.72 11.65
C MET A 648 -16.35 26.49 11.46
N SER A 649 -16.48 27.27 10.38
CA SER A 649 -17.72 27.98 9.99
C SER A 649 -18.70 27.14 9.18
N SER A 650 -18.32 25.95 8.71
CA SER A 650 -19.20 25.04 7.98
C SER A 650 -20.19 24.34 8.92
N PRO A 651 -21.45 24.14 8.52
CA PRO A 651 -22.42 23.47 9.38
C PRO A 651 -22.36 21.93 9.21
N TYR A 652 -22.07 21.21 10.29
CA TYR A 652 -22.12 19.73 10.34
C TYR A 652 -22.89 19.22 11.57
N TYR A 653 -23.30 17.95 11.54
CA TYR A 653 -24.02 17.32 12.65
C TYR A 653 -23.06 16.89 13.78
N ILE A 654 -23.61 16.50 14.92
CA ILE A 654 -22.85 16.03 16.08
C ILE A 654 -23.45 14.73 16.59
N ARG A 655 -22.58 13.83 17.07
CA ARG A 655 -22.93 12.72 17.96
C ARG A 655 -22.12 12.88 19.22
N CYS A 656 -22.75 13.33 20.30
CA CYS A 656 -22.05 13.47 21.57
C CYS A 656 -21.65 12.07 22.07
N VAL A 657 -20.51 11.98 22.73
CA VAL A 657 -20.03 10.74 23.37
C VAL A 657 -19.64 11.02 24.82
N ARG A 658 -19.68 10.01 25.69
CA ARG A 658 -19.19 10.10 27.07
C ARG A 658 -18.56 8.79 27.54
#